data_AF-D6SUV4-F1
#
_entry.id   AF-D6SUV4-F1
#
_cell.length_a   1.000
_cell.length_b   1.000
_cell.length_c   1.000
_cell.angle_alpha   90.00
_cell.angle_beta   90.00
_cell.angle_gamma   90.00
#
_symmetry.space_group_name_H-M   'P 1'
#
loop_
_entity.id
_entity.type
_entity.pdbx_description
1 polymer ?
#
loop_
_entity_poly.entity_id
_entity_poly.type
_entity_poly.pdbx_seq_one_letter_code
_entity_poly.pdbx_strand_id
1 'polypeptide(L)'
;MDNFTKTGASVSIRKKNPSIDLVSVIDYLSKVLDYFGNLTSDSKAENFFSCKTRKNNSGKQQPSSLIMNTVNILSGIDKGKNFAQEFTPSENSGLIRDVDLSLKSIDTIVGGEIYSDKAQDLTKSVLGLKGKIEKLIESCLKDNNLNVQDLYFKNAQDYVAQINSSLKSHKLDAEKMNMIFNKLSFADPVKHKQSGHAKKVARVITGIEEKQASGWLDDFKTAARRKLEIMETEEDEIEDIINNIDQEAARSGSQTEKFYNFLEDEVLARVRLEVSFAIMKEIRDHAKGNKDRDSALLVRYIDNALELKNKYLNTEDTLLFELGNSVRINLFDRTVNLSDKLRNALFYKCLPIWPHPSSHFFESRSSDGNHLLREVGYRFRVNGINPEAGKKAILARIDSIKDELYFSKNTYNANHKHNIMELLYLSLVFPSPQNFLKIDDVILKCKSFLNQSDVKIDPVERLIKRLNDLEEEGTYSSITNALIKILQQKSGQVLKSAERQIEDLYICVQEDVVDWERLATSEGEATDFFVKPADYNENEKITWLKNIEITTKPSTVAGLLFSIKIKTRLNELLLVQDDPKTYSISAQRKPEGPILPVSIIPHTPTDGGLSGTPVMDAGVPKWCDTGGIIIQVDDEVFSLKSENPSEAQMQLRSALVTLFAVLMQITLWVVREKLAINSAGQHKEMPKIFMLRLQKEGKGGTDKPPSGSEAIYAVFKALELTLGHESSVFMQGLVLDKISKYSNTGASSAILSGFPLVMKTDAGNAQVSNFEPIGILNYATRPCNQFGDTSNSLFLMSSKSYTAFLQTDPFQAMILEEGPSRLNILGESEFDNPKYVFEEISRLERVGCKNIILLWHHHGTWRIGRTAERHAPHSKPDFIERAAQRFPELTLYLFRRDFFPAIRISGQSKHPEAFEVQRASDHSSFQARNKISSGREIIPFYTFATLFVVATEQERPQSGFCTYYLEFDSRVSSVEWAEKARATIIDSDRSSIMRPAIITALRGLHYLHAEKPVSNKSIQPKLYPYDWINPQSIGGLGEMHAIKGPGKPNVIISFPAVLSRVTSVLRSTA
;
A
#
# COMPACT_ATOMS: atom_id res chain seq x y z
N MET A 1 -41.47 20.20 47.05
CA MET A 1 -41.81 18.94 46.35
C MET A 1 -42.23 19.32 44.95
N ASP A 2 -41.50 19.11 43.86
CA ASP A 2 -40.22 18.44 43.62
C ASP A 2 -39.54 19.05 42.38
N ASN A 3 -38.20 19.03 42.39
CA ASN A 3 -37.24 19.19 41.29
C ASN A 3 -37.10 20.54 40.56
N PHE A 4 -36.45 21.50 41.24
CA PHE A 4 -35.52 22.44 40.61
C PHE A 4 -34.11 22.13 41.14
N THR A 5 -33.21 21.55 40.33
CA THR A 5 -31.77 21.49 40.62
C THR A 5 -30.96 21.86 39.39
N LYS A 6 -30.49 23.11 39.43
CA LYS A 6 -29.21 23.64 38.94
C LYS A 6 -28.50 22.79 37.87
N THR A 7 -28.58 23.28 36.63
CA THR A 7 -27.64 22.98 35.55
C THR A 7 -26.24 23.42 35.94
N GLY A 8 -25.48 22.51 36.55
CA GLY A 8 -24.04 22.65 36.69
C GLY A 8 -23.41 22.56 35.31
N ALA A 9 -22.49 23.48 35.02
CA ALA A 9 -21.61 23.39 33.87
C ALA A 9 -20.96 22.00 33.83
N SER A 10 -21.35 21.17 32.86
CA SER A 10 -20.63 19.95 32.53
C SER A 10 -19.31 20.39 31.92
N VAL A 11 -18.29 20.48 32.77
CA VAL A 11 -16.90 20.41 32.32
C VAL A 11 -16.82 19.18 31.43
N SER A 12 -16.60 19.38 30.14
CA SER A 12 -16.37 18.29 29.20
C SER A 12 -15.15 17.53 29.71
N ILE A 13 -15.40 16.39 30.36
CA ILE A 13 -14.38 15.41 30.69
C ILE A 13 -13.69 15.14 29.36
N ARG A 14 -12.41 15.51 29.23
CA ARG A 14 -11.59 15.20 28.05
C ARG A 14 -11.87 13.74 27.70
N LYS A 15 -12.49 13.47 26.55
CA LYS A 15 -12.63 12.10 26.03
C LYS A 15 -11.22 11.49 26.04
N LYS A 16 -11.03 10.40 26.79
CA LYS A 16 -9.76 9.66 26.81
C LYS A 16 -9.49 9.14 25.40
N ASN A 17 -8.24 9.21 24.94
CA ASN A 17 -7.87 8.70 23.63
C ASN A 17 -7.92 7.16 23.65
N PRO A 18 -8.33 6.51 22.54
CA PRO A 18 -8.19 5.08 22.36
C PRO A 18 -6.77 4.57 22.65
N SER A 19 -6.68 3.51 23.44
CA SER A 19 -5.40 2.95 23.89
C SER A 19 -5.43 1.43 24.01
N ILE A 20 -4.25 0.83 24.17
CA ILE A 20 -4.07 -0.61 24.37
C ILE A 20 -3.56 -0.91 25.79
N ASP A 21 -4.20 -1.84 26.50
CA ASP A 21 -3.72 -2.38 27.78
C ASP A 21 -2.63 -3.45 27.55
N LEU A 22 -1.46 -2.99 27.10
CA LEU A 22 -0.30 -3.84 26.81
C LEU A 22 0.30 -4.47 28.09
N VAL A 23 0.18 -3.79 29.23
CA VAL A 23 0.75 -4.25 30.51
C VAL A 23 0.04 -5.52 30.97
N SER A 24 -1.29 -5.54 30.93
CA SER A 24 -2.06 -6.75 31.26
C SER A 24 -1.73 -7.92 30.36
N VAL A 25 -1.49 -7.69 29.06
CA VAL A 25 -1.06 -8.74 28.12
C VAL A 25 0.28 -9.35 28.55
N ILE A 26 1.26 -8.51 28.89
CA ILE A 26 2.59 -8.95 29.29
C ILE A 26 2.55 -9.69 30.64
N ASP A 27 1.83 -9.15 31.61
CA ASP A 27 1.71 -9.76 32.94
C ASP A 27 0.97 -11.10 32.87
N TYR A 28 -0.07 -11.20 32.06
CA TYR A 28 -0.76 -12.46 31.81
C TYR A 28 0.18 -13.50 31.19
N LEU A 29 0.91 -13.14 30.14
CA LEU A 29 1.90 -14.02 29.51
C LEU A 29 2.98 -14.47 30.52
N SER A 30 3.44 -13.56 31.37
CA SER A 30 4.41 -13.85 32.43
C SER A 30 3.89 -14.89 33.44
N LYS A 31 2.61 -14.81 33.83
CA LYS A 31 1.95 -15.80 34.71
C LYS A 31 1.80 -17.16 34.02
N VAL A 32 1.45 -17.17 32.74
CA VAL A 32 1.31 -18.41 31.96
C VAL A 32 2.65 -19.14 31.86
N LEU A 33 3.74 -18.43 31.60
CA LEU A 33 5.07 -19.05 31.50
C LEU A 33 5.55 -19.65 32.83
N ASP A 34 5.16 -19.10 33.99
CA ASP A 34 5.49 -19.70 35.31
C ASP A 34 4.84 -21.07 35.48
N TYR A 35 3.61 -21.24 35.00
CA TYR A 35 2.92 -22.52 35.05
C TYR A 35 3.65 -23.59 34.23
N PHE A 36 4.05 -23.25 33.00
CA PHE A 36 4.76 -24.19 32.11
C PHE A 36 6.22 -24.42 32.52
N GLY A 37 6.88 -23.43 33.14
CA GLY A 37 8.25 -23.58 33.65
C GLY A 37 8.39 -24.53 34.84
N ASN A 38 7.28 -24.86 35.52
CA ASN A 38 7.25 -25.73 36.71
C ASN A 38 6.85 -27.20 36.40
N LEU A 39 6.64 -27.58 35.13
CA LEU A 39 6.35 -28.96 34.74
C LEU A 39 7.61 -29.83 34.92
N THR A 40 7.46 -31.02 35.54
CA THR A 40 8.56 -31.91 35.93
C THR A 40 9.22 -32.63 34.74
N SER A 41 10.50 -32.99 34.89
CA SER A 41 11.41 -33.53 33.85
C SER A 41 11.01 -34.83 33.15
N ASP A 42 10.00 -35.55 33.63
CA ASP A 42 9.56 -36.83 33.05
C ASP A 42 8.75 -36.68 31.75
N SER A 43 8.39 -35.45 31.37
CA SER A 43 7.62 -35.17 30.15
C SER A 43 8.38 -34.29 29.14
N LYS A 44 9.58 -34.73 28.74
CA LYS A 44 10.44 -34.03 27.75
C LYS A 44 9.77 -33.67 26.42
N ALA A 45 8.66 -34.34 26.05
CA ALA A 45 7.86 -34.02 24.87
C ALA A 45 6.94 -32.80 25.03
N GLU A 46 6.91 -32.20 26.23
CA GLU A 46 5.88 -31.25 26.69
C GLU A 46 6.42 -29.86 27.04
N ASN A 47 7.74 -29.66 26.91
CA ASN A 47 8.40 -28.39 27.27
C ASN A 47 8.15 -27.28 26.24
N PHE A 48 8.01 -26.04 26.72
CA PHE A 48 7.82 -24.85 25.89
C PHE A 48 8.98 -24.63 24.89
N PHE A 49 10.21 -24.84 25.34
CA PHE A 49 11.40 -24.91 24.50
C PHE A 49 11.96 -26.32 24.49
N SER A 50 12.33 -26.81 23.31
CA SER A 50 13.09 -28.05 23.13
C SER A 50 14.21 -27.86 22.12
N CYS A 51 15.17 -28.78 22.08
CA CYS A 51 16.27 -28.72 21.13
C CYS A 51 16.34 -29.96 20.24
N LYS A 52 16.78 -29.78 18.99
CA LYS A 52 17.05 -30.87 18.04
C LYS A 52 18.46 -30.74 17.48
N THR A 53 19.34 -31.67 17.83
CA THR A 53 20.72 -31.74 17.31
C THR A 53 20.75 -32.30 15.88
N ARG A 54 21.65 -31.77 15.03
CA ARG A 54 21.78 -32.20 13.63
C ARG A 54 23.20 -32.59 13.26
N LYS A 55 23.31 -33.67 12.47
CA LYS A 55 24.54 -34.08 11.79
C LYS A 55 24.21 -34.22 10.31
N ASN A 56 25.10 -33.75 9.43
CA ASN A 56 24.93 -33.95 7.98
C ASN A 56 25.33 -35.38 7.57
N ASN A 57 25.08 -35.75 6.31
CA ASN A 57 25.41 -37.07 5.76
C ASN A 57 26.92 -37.41 5.79
N SER A 58 27.79 -36.41 5.99
CA SER A 58 29.24 -36.57 6.15
C SER A 58 29.70 -36.61 7.62
N GLY A 59 28.77 -36.66 8.58
CA GLY A 59 29.06 -36.67 10.02
C GLY A 59 29.48 -35.32 10.63
N LYS A 60 29.58 -34.24 9.82
CA LYS A 60 29.83 -32.88 10.33
C LYS A 60 28.59 -32.32 11.02
N GLN A 61 28.82 -31.64 12.14
CA GLN A 61 27.78 -31.00 12.95
C GLN A 61 27.15 -29.83 12.18
N GLN A 62 25.82 -29.82 12.07
CA GLN A 62 25.05 -28.70 11.51
C GLN A 62 24.50 -27.84 12.65
N PRO A 63 24.08 -26.59 12.38
CA PRO A 63 23.38 -25.80 13.38
C PRO A 63 22.19 -26.58 13.95
N SER A 64 22.12 -26.64 15.27
CA SER A 64 21.03 -27.28 15.99
C SER A 64 19.78 -26.40 15.93
N SER A 65 18.62 -26.98 16.24
CA SER A 65 17.37 -26.25 16.26
C SER A 65 16.88 -26.02 17.69
N LEU A 66 16.57 -24.77 18.04
CA LEU A 66 15.74 -24.42 19.20
C LEU A 66 14.28 -24.39 18.73
N ILE A 67 13.47 -25.30 19.24
CA ILE A 67 12.05 -25.44 18.90
C ILE A 67 11.22 -24.75 19.98
N MET A 68 10.35 -23.84 19.56
CA MET A 68 9.40 -23.13 20.40
C MET A 68 7.99 -23.65 20.10
N ASN A 69 7.41 -24.35 21.06
CA ASN A 69 6.06 -24.91 20.92
C ASN A 69 5.00 -23.90 21.42
N THR A 70 4.48 -23.09 20.50
CA THR A 70 3.42 -22.11 20.85
C THR A 70 2.01 -22.69 20.76
N VAL A 71 1.84 -23.83 20.07
CA VAL A 71 0.53 -24.46 19.82
C VAL A 71 -0.23 -24.69 21.12
N ASN A 72 0.41 -25.33 22.10
CA ASN A 72 -0.27 -25.75 23.32
C ASN A 72 -0.49 -24.62 24.30
N ILE A 73 0.47 -23.69 24.41
CA ILE A 73 0.33 -22.52 25.26
C ILE A 73 -0.83 -21.65 24.77
N LEU A 74 -0.86 -21.33 23.48
CA LEU A 74 -1.89 -20.46 22.92
C LEU A 74 -3.27 -21.13 22.93
N SER A 75 -3.35 -22.43 22.62
CA SER A 75 -4.58 -23.22 22.74
C SER A 75 -5.09 -23.29 24.19
N GLY A 76 -4.18 -23.45 25.16
CA GLY A 76 -4.51 -23.42 26.58
C GLY A 76 -4.98 -22.06 27.06
N ILE A 77 -4.37 -20.97 26.59
CA ILE A 77 -4.80 -19.59 26.87
C ILE A 77 -6.19 -19.33 26.28
N ASP A 78 -6.42 -19.67 25.01
CA ASP A 78 -7.70 -19.49 24.30
C ASP A 78 -8.85 -20.19 25.02
N LYS A 79 -8.61 -21.40 25.55
CA LYS A 79 -9.61 -22.18 26.31
C LYS A 79 -9.72 -21.78 27.80
N GLY A 80 -8.83 -20.92 28.30
CA GLY A 80 -8.73 -20.58 29.71
C GLY A 80 -9.78 -19.55 30.16
N LYS A 81 -10.51 -19.84 31.26
CA LYS A 81 -11.51 -18.90 31.82
C LYS A 81 -10.90 -17.59 32.30
N ASN A 82 -9.68 -17.62 32.85
CA ASN A 82 -8.99 -16.43 33.35
C ASN A 82 -8.66 -15.44 32.21
N PHE A 83 -8.29 -15.96 31.03
CA PHE A 83 -8.02 -15.13 29.86
C PHE A 83 -9.27 -14.37 29.42
N ALA A 84 -10.40 -15.08 29.32
CA ALA A 84 -11.68 -14.48 28.98
C ALA A 84 -12.10 -13.42 30.00
N GLN A 85 -11.91 -13.66 31.30
CA GLN A 85 -12.24 -12.69 32.36
C GLN A 85 -11.43 -11.39 32.25
N GLU A 86 -10.13 -11.48 31.95
CA GLU A 86 -9.24 -10.31 31.89
C GLU A 86 -9.44 -9.47 30.62
N PHE A 87 -9.72 -10.11 29.47
CA PHE A 87 -9.71 -9.45 28.16
C PHE A 87 -11.08 -9.32 27.48
N THR A 88 -12.16 -9.75 28.15
CA THR A 88 -13.51 -9.37 27.71
C THR A 88 -13.73 -7.87 27.94
N PRO A 89 -14.29 -7.13 26.96
CA PRO A 89 -14.50 -5.69 27.09
C PRO A 89 -15.44 -5.36 28.26
N SER A 90 -15.00 -4.46 29.14
CA SER A 90 -15.84 -3.81 30.17
C SER A 90 -15.32 -2.41 30.48
N GLU A 91 -15.95 -1.67 31.39
CA GLU A 91 -15.43 -0.37 31.85
C GLU A 91 -13.99 -0.47 32.37
N ASN A 92 -13.57 -1.60 32.95
CA ASN A 92 -12.25 -1.78 33.59
C ASN A 92 -11.39 -2.91 32.99
N SER A 93 -11.87 -3.63 31.98
CA SER A 93 -11.16 -4.74 31.34
C SER A 93 -11.22 -4.68 29.80
N GLY A 94 -10.45 -5.53 29.13
CA GLY A 94 -10.35 -5.57 27.67
C GLY A 94 -9.01 -5.08 27.14
N LEU A 95 -8.62 -5.55 25.95
CA LEU A 95 -7.37 -5.14 25.31
C LEU A 95 -7.45 -3.68 24.82
N ILE A 96 -8.54 -3.35 24.13
CA ILE A 96 -8.76 -2.03 23.54
C ILE A 96 -9.60 -1.22 24.52
N ARG A 97 -9.06 -0.09 24.94
CA ARG A 97 -9.64 0.79 25.96
C ARG A 97 -10.04 2.12 25.32
N ASP A 98 -11.06 2.77 25.89
CA ASP A 98 -11.46 4.13 25.54
C ASP A 98 -11.84 4.35 24.06
N VAL A 99 -12.38 3.32 23.37
CA VAL A 99 -12.88 3.45 21.99
C VAL A 99 -14.38 3.70 21.96
N ASP A 100 -14.79 4.79 21.31
CA ASP A 100 -16.19 5.12 21.08
C ASP A 100 -16.65 4.59 19.71
N LEU A 101 -17.38 3.46 19.72
CA LEU A 101 -17.83 2.76 18.51
C LEU A 101 -19.05 3.44 17.82
N SER A 102 -19.49 4.61 18.29
CA SER A 102 -20.65 5.31 17.70
C SER A 102 -20.32 6.10 16.42
N LEU A 103 -19.04 6.44 16.17
CA LEU A 103 -18.61 7.22 15.01
C LEU A 103 -18.43 6.35 13.77
N LYS A 104 -19.32 6.46 12.78
CA LYS A 104 -19.39 5.53 11.63
C LYS A 104 -18.52 5.89 10.41
N SER A 105 -17.81 7.01 10.43
CA SER A 105 -17.26 7.59 9.20
C SER A 105 -15.77 7.29 8.91
N ILE A 106 -14.98 6.81 9.89
CA ILE A 106 -13.52 6.60 9.71
C ILE A 106 -13.06 5.33 10.45
N ASP A 107 -12.20 4.53 9.80
CA ASP A 107 -11.51 3.41 10.43
C ASP A 107 -10.65 3.91 11.60
N THR A 108 -10.88 3.35 12.79
CA THR A 108 -10.09 3.67 13.98
C THR A 108 -8.81 2.84 13.98
N ILE A 109 -7.65 3.46 14.14
CA ILE A 109 -6.37 2.76 14.28
C ILE A 109 -5.89 2.91 15.73
N VAL A 110 -5.51 1.81 16.36
CA VAL A 110 -4.99 1.76 17.73
C VAL A 110 -3.63 1.05 17.80
N GLY A 111 -2.82 1.44 18.78
CA GLY A 111 -1.55 0.78 19.10
C GLY A 111 -0.39 1.73 19.36
N GLY A 112 -0.53 3.01 19.01
CA GLY A 112 0.43 4.05 19.36
C GLY A 112 0.39 4.43 20.86
N GLU A 113 -0.78 4.37 21.48
CA GLU A 113 -1.01 4.82 22.86
C GLU A 113 -1.25 3.62 23.82
N ILE A 114 -0.59 3.67 24.98
CA ILE A 114 -0.71 2.65 26.04
C ILE A 114 -1.70 3.17 27.08
N TYR A 115 -2.51 2.26 27.65
CA TYR A 115 -3.48 2.61 28.67
C TYR A 115 -2.84 3.35 29.85
N SER A 116 -3.26 4.61 30.04
CA SER A 116 -2.58 5.59 30.90
C SER A 116 -2.40 5.14 32.35
N ASP A 117 -3.40 4.49 32.95
CA ASP A 117 -3.36 4.06 34.35
C ASP A 117 -2.27 2.99 34.63
N LYS A 118 -1.84 2.25 33.60
CA LYS A 118 -0.81 1.21 33.71
C LYS A 118 0.49 1.54 32.98
N ALA A 119 0.56 2.68 32.28
CA ALA A 119 1.69 3.00 31.41
C ALA A 119 3.05 3.02 32.15
N GLN A 120 3.05 3.38 33.44
CA GLN A 120 4.26 3.41 34.29
C GLN A 120 4.82 2.01 34.58
N ASP A 121 3.98 0.97 34.57
CA ASP A 121 4.38 -0.42 34.88
C ASP A 121 4.98 -1.16 33.69
N LEU A 122 4.82 -0.62 32.47
CA LEU A 122 5.24 -1.28 31.23
C LEU A 122 6.71 -1.73 31.27
N THR A 123 7.61 -0.87 31.75
CA THR A 123 9.04 -1.19 31.86
C THR A 123 9.28 -2.41 32.73
N LYS A 124 8.66 -2.45 33.92
CA LYS A 124 8.79 -3.55 34.88
C LYS A 124 8.27 -4.86 34.29
N SER A 125 7.09 -4.81 33.67
CA SER A 125 6.45 -6.00 33.08
C SER A 125 7.27 -6.58 31.92
N VAL A 126 7.74 -5.75 30.98
CA VAL A 126 8.56 -6.20 29.85
C VAL A 126 9.86 -6.85 30.33
N LEU A 127 10.58 -6.21 31.27
CA LEU A 127 11.85 -6.73 31.78
C LEU A 127 11.64 -8.02 32.60
N GLY A 128 10.57 -8.09 33.38
CA GLY A 128 10.18 -9.31 34.10
C GLY A 128 9.94 -10.48 33.15
N LEU A 129 9.22 -10.25 32.05
CA LEU A 129 8.97 -11.27 31.02
C LEU A 129 10.26 -11.66 30.28
N LYS A 130 11.11 -10.70 29.92
CA LYS A 130 12.43 -10.93 29.30
C LYS A 130 13.26 -11.90 30.15
N GLY A 131 13.41 -11.61 31.44
CA GLY A 131 14.22 -12.43 32.35
C GLY A 131 13.69 -13.86 32.53
N LYS A 132 12.37 -14.08 32.42
CA LYS A 132 11.79 -15.43 32.45
C LYS A 132 12.09 -16.22 31.18
N ILE A 133 11.85 -15.61 30.01
CA ILE A 133 12.14 -16.24 28.72
C ILE A 133 13.63 -16.57 28.62
N GLU A 134 14.48 -15.67 29.11
CA GLU A 134 15.92 -15.88 29.17
C GLU A 134 16.33 -17.13 29.94
N LYS A 135 15.81 -17.31 31.16
CA LYS A 135 16.06 -18.51 31.97
C LYS A 135 15.56 -19.79 31.30
N LEU A 136 14.38 -19.75 30.67
CA LEU A 136 13.81 -20.91 29.98
C LEU A 136 14.69 -21.35 28.79
N ILE A 137 15.20 -20.40 28.01
CA ILE A 137 16.11 -20.69 26.89
C ILE A 137 17.43 -21.26 27.41
N GLU A 138 18.01 -20.69 28.47
CA GLU A 138 19.26 -21.17 29.07
C GLU A 138 19.15 -22.60 29.57
N SER A 139 18.11 -22.91 30.35
CA SER A 139 17.87 -24.26 30.85
C SER A 139 17.74 -25.24 29.70
N CYS A 140 16.94 -24.90 28.68
CA CYS A 140 16.75 -25.76 27.51
C CYS A 140 18.06 -26.07 26.76
N LEU A 141 18.89 -25.05 26.52
CA LEU A 141 20.17 -25.22 25.84
C LEU A 141 21.15 -26.04 26.68
N LYS A 142 21.24 -25.75 27.98
CA LYS A 142 22.12 -26.45 28.93
C LYS A 142 21.76 -27.93 29.06
N ASP A 143 20.46 -28.25 29.17
CA ASP A 143 19.96 -29.62 29.28
C ASP A 143 20.26 -30.47 28.04
N ASN A 144 20.47 -29.83 26.89
CA ASN A 144 20.81 -30.49 25.62
C ASN A 144 22.30 -30.37 25.26
N ASN A 145 23.14 -29.85 26.15
CA ASN A 145 24.57 -29.59 25.92
C ASN A 145 24.83 -28.75 24.66
N LEU A 146 23.99 -27.73 24.45
CA LEU A 146 24.07 -26.76 23.36
C LEU A 146 24.37 -25.37 23.91
N ASN A 147 24.96 -24.53 23.07
CA ASN A 147 25.08 -23.10 23.31
C ASN A 147 24.27 -22.32 22.25
N VAL A 148 24.00 -21.05 22.53
CA VAL A 148 23.32 -20.16 21.58
C VAL A 148 24.10 -20.08 20.25
N GLN A 149 25.42 -20.24 20.30
CA GLN A 149 26.27 -20.20 19.11
C GLN A 149 26.08 -21.40 18.17
N ASP A 150 25.47 -22.49 18.64
CA ASP A 150 25.16 -23.67 17.85
C ASP A 150 23.88 -23.52 17.02
N LEU A 151 23.18 -22.39 17.15
CA LEU A 151 21.89 -22.13 16.47
C LEU A 151 22.05 -21.44 15.11
N TYR A 152 23.20 -20.84 14.78
CA TYR A 152 23.36 -20.03 13.57
C TYR A 152 24.46 -20.57 12.64
N PHE A 153 24.36 -20.20 11.36
CA PHE A 153 25.41 -20.43 10.38
C PHE A 153 26.45 -19.33 10.49
N LYS A 154 27.72 -19.67 10.71
CA LYS A 154 28.81 -18.69 10.75
C LYS A 154 28.99 -17.96 9.42
N ASN A 155 28.66 -18.62 8.31
CA ASN A 155 28.71 -18.05 6.98
C ASN A 155 27.43 -18.40 6.20
N ALA A 156 26.80 -17.37 5.63
CA ALA A 156 25.68 -17.43 4.73
C ALA A 156 25.88 -18.37 3.52
N GLN A 157 27.11 -18.53 3.02
CA GLN A 157 27.42 -19.48 1.93
C GLN A 157 27.08 -20.92 2.31
N ASP A 158 27.36 -21.31 3.56
CA ASP A 158 27.07 -22.66 4.07
C ASP A 158 25.56 -22.91 4.14
N TYR A 159 24.79 -21.88 4.52
CA TYR A 159 23.34 -21.92 4.52
C TYR A 159 22.77 -22.12 3.11
N VAL A 160 23.24 -21.35 2.13
CA VAL A 160 22.85 -21.49 0.71
C VAL A 160 23.25 -22.86 0.16
N ALA A 161 24.45 -23.34 0.48
CA ALA A 161 24.91 -24.68 0.08
C ALA A 161 24.03 -25.80 0.65
N GLN A 162 23.58 -25.66 1.91
CA GLN A 162 22.67 -26.62 2.53
C GLN A 162 21.30 -26.62 1.85
N ILE A 163 20.75 -25.46 1.50
CA ILE A 163 19.51 -25.37 0.72
C ILE A 163 19.67 -26.04 -0.65
N ASN A 164 20.77 -25.73 -1.35
CA ASN A 164 21.10 -26.33 -2.64
C ASN A 164 21.21 -27.86 -2.59
N SER A 165 21.75 -28.42 -1.51
CA SER A 165 21.81 -29.88 -1.32
C SER A 165 20.43 -30.54 -1.23
N SER A 166 19.40 -29.77 -0.85
CA SER A 166 18.02 -30.21 -0.69
C SER A 166 17.16 -29.96 -1.94
N LEU A 167 17.60 -29.09 -2.86
CA LEU A 167 16.90 -28.77 -4.10
C LEU A 167 17.36 -29.70 -5.24
N LYS A 168 16.46 -30.55 -5.75
CA LYS A 168 16.79 -31.55 -6.79
C LYS A 168 16.85 -31.01 -8.22
N SER A 169 16.21 -29.88 -8.52
CA SER A 169 15.96 -29.45 -9.92
C SER A 169 16.38 -28.02 -10.26
N HIS A 170 16.80 -27.24 -9.26
CA HIS A 170 17.22 -25.85 -9.38
C HIS A 170 18.26 -25.57 -8.30
N LYS A 171 19.36 -24.91 -8.65
CA LYS A 171 20.34 -24.44 -7.67
C LYS A 171 20.18 -22.93 -7.51
N LEU A 172 20.18 -22.50 -6.26
CA LEU A 172 20.40 -21.11 -5.89
C LEU A 172 21.81 -20.73 -6.33
N ASP A 173 21.86 -19.86 -7.33
CA ASP A 173 23.09 -19.37 -7.90
C ASP A 173 23.29 -17.90 -7.50
N ALA A 174 24.28 -17.67 -6.64
CA ALA A 174 24.72 -16.33 -6.26
C ALA A 174 25.79 -15.76 -7.20
N GLU A 175 26.22 -16.54 -8.21
CA GLU A 175 27.26 -16.17 -9.18
C GLU A 175 26.82 -14.99 -10.08
N LYS A 176 27.71 -14.63 -11.01
CA LYS A 176 27.56 -13.47 -11.90
C LYS A 176 26.28 -13.55 -12.73
N MET A 177 25.39 -12.61 -12.47
CA MET A 177 24.18 -12.32 -13.24
C MET A 177 24.34 -11.01 -14.03
N ASN A 178 23.52 -10.83 -15.06
CA ASN A 178 23.51 -9.65 -15.90
C ASN A 178 22.22 -8.86 -15.69
N MET A 179 22.36 -7.54 -15.55
CA MET A 179 21.27 -6.58 -15.63
C MET A 179 21.30 -5.97 -17.03
N ILE A 180 20.22 -6.11 -17.80
CA ILE A 180 20.17 -5.66 -19.19
C ILE A 180 19.36 -4.36 -19.27
N PHE A 181 19.94 -3.33 -19.87
CA PHE A 181 19.37 -1.98 -19.93
C PHE A 181 19.25 -1.46 -21.36
N ASN A 182 18.21 -0.66 -21.57
CA ASN A 182 18.06 0.22 -22.72
C ASN A 182 18.05 1.67 -22.25
N LYS A 183 18.82 2.53 -22.92
CA LYS A 183 18.79 3.98 -22.67
C LYS A 183 17.61 4.60 -23.40
N LEU A 184 16.88 5.45 -22.68
CA LEU A 184 15.73 6.18 -23.18
C LEU A 184 15.91 7.68 -22.98
N SER A 185 15.12 8.44 -23.73
CA SER A 185 14.89 9.87 -23.52
C SER A 185 13.40 10.19 -23.58
N PHE A 186 12.99 11.25 -22.86
CA PHE A 186 11.66 11.83 -22.98
C PHE A 186 11.63 12.80 -24.15
N ALA A 187 10.79 12.50 -25.12
CA ALA A 187 10.61 13.33 -26.31
C ALA A 187 9.19 13.87 -26.41
N ASP A 188 9.08 15.12 -26.84
CA ASP A 188 7.81 15.69 -27.27
C ASP A 188 7.37 15.04 -28.61
N PRO A 189 6.14 14.50 -28.71
CA PRO A 189 5.65 13.85 -29.93
C PRO A 189 5.72 14.72 -31.18
N VAL A 190 5.57 16.04 -31.06
CA VAL A 190 5.59 17.00 -32.18
C VAL A 190 7.01 17.20 -32.68
N LYS A 191 7.96 17.49 -31.76
CA LYS A 191 9.37 17.67 -32.10
C LYS A 191 10.00 16.40 -32.66
N HIS A 192 9.65 15.24 -32.09
CA HIS A 192 10.19 13.95 -32.56
C HIS A 192 9.76 13.59 -33.99
N LYS A 193 8.55 13.96 -34.43
CA LYS A 193 8.13 13.71 -35.82
C LYS A 193 9.04 14.39 -36.85
N GLN A 194 9.75 15.45 -36.45
CA GLN A 194 10.66 16.20 -37.30
C GLN A 194 12.08 15.60 -37.34
N SER A 195 12.50 14.85 -36.32
CA SER A 195 13.87 14.28 -36.21
C SER A 195 14.00 12.81 -36.63
N GLY A 196 12.90 12.06 -36.76
CA GLY A 196 12.77 10.82 -37.56
C GLY A 196 13.54 9.56 -37.15
N HIS A 197 14.60 9.61 -36.33
CA HIS A 197 15.56 8.51 -36.20
C HIS A 197 15.38 7.57 -34.99
N ALA A 198 14.69 7.98 -33.92
CA ALA A 198 14.60 7.19 -32.68
C ALA A 198 13.38 6.26 -32.61
N LYS A 199 13.57 5.07 -32.02
CA LYS A 199 12.53 4.04 -31.87
C LYS A 199 11.60 4.40 -30.71
N LYS A 200 10.29 4.48 -30.97
CA LYS A 200 9.28 4.72 -29.92
C LYS A 200 9.07 3.45 -29.08
N VAL A 201 9.31 3.55 -27.78
CA VAL A 201 9.19 2.41 -26.85
C VAL A 201 7.87 2.46 -26.10
N ALA A 202 7.53 3.62 -25.52
CA ALA A 202 6.32 3.80 -24.75
C ALA A 202 5.75 5.23 -24.85
N ARG A 203 4.50 5.39 -24.41
CA ARG A 203 3.79 6.67 -24.31
C ARG A 203 3.36 6.91 -22.86
N VAL A 204 3.36 8.16 -22.47
CA VAL A 204 2.83 8.65 -21.19
C VAL A 204 1.73 9.65 -21.52
N ILE A 205 0.55 9.48 -20.93
CA ILE A 205 -0.59 10.35 -21.12
C ILE A 205 -0.90 11.00 -19.78
N THR A 206 -0.95 12.32 -19.77
CA THR A 206 -1.06 13.15 -18.57
C THR A 206 -2.07 14.26 -18.82
N GLY A 207 -2.78 14.71 -17.80
CA GLY A 207 -3.61 15.89 -17.79
C GLY A 207 -3.09 16.88 -16.76
N ILE A 208 -3.02 18.16 -17.12
CA ILE A 208 -2.79 19.25 -16.18
C ILE A 208 -4.16 19.83 -15.83
N GLU A 209 -4.56 19.67 -14.56
CA GLU A 209 -5.76 20.24 -13.96
C GLU A 209 -5.37 21.58 -13.31
N GLU A 210 -5.99 22.67 -13.74
CA GLU A 210 -5.88 23.99 -13.11
C GLU A 210 -7.22 24.32 -12.47
N LYS A 211 -7.26 24.26 -11.14
CA LYS A 211 -8.42 24.65 -10.34
C LYS A 211 -8.28 26.14 -9.97
N GLN A 212 -9.31 26.93 -10.20
CA GLN A 212 -9.41 28.24 -9.56
C GLN A 212 -9.61 28.04 -8.05
N ALA A 213 -8.63 28.44 -7.26
CA ALA A 213 -8.52 28.21 -5.82
C ALA A 213 -9.31 29.23 -4.98
N SER A 214 -10.19 30.04 -5.58
CA SER A 214 -11.08 30.93 -4.83
C SER A 214 -12.00 30.12 -3.91
N GLY A 215 -12.27 30.68 -2.73
CA GLY A 215 -12.95 30.02 -1.62
C GLY A 215 -14.33 29.52 -2.02
N TRP A 216 -14.46 28.22 -2.27
CA TRP A 216 -15.76 27.56 -2.49
C TRP A 216 -16.77 27.94 -1.39
N LEU A 217 -16.28 28.18 -0.17
CA LEU A 217 -17.06 28.63 0.97
C LEU A 217 -17.61 30.05 0.76
N ASP A 218 -16.82 30.96 0.17
CA ASP A 218 -17.28 32.32 -0.16
C ASP A 218 -18.30 32.30 -1.31
N ASP A 219 -18.09 31.45 -2.32
CA ASP A 219 -19.05 31.22 -3.39
C ASP A 219 -20.37 30.64 -2.84
N PHE A 220 -20.25 29.67 -1.92
CA PHE A 220 -21.38 29.08 -1.21
C PHE A 220 -22.12 30.12 -0.34
N LYS A 221 -21.41 30.90 0.48
CA LYS A 221 -21.99 31.97 1.33
C LYS A 221 -22.71 33.01 0.48
N THR A 222 -22.12 33.42 -0.64
CA THR A 222 -22.73 34.38 -1.56
C THR A 222 -24.02 33.83 -2.16
N ALA A 223 -24.02 32.55 -2.57
CA ALA A 223 -25.20 31.91 -3.13
C ALA A 223 -26.28 31.65 -2.07
N ALA A 224 -25.89 31.22 -0.87
CA ALA A 224 -26.80 31.00 0.26
C ALA A 224 -27.49 32.30 0.68
N ARG A 225 -26.75 33.40 0.84
CA ARG A 225 -27.32 34.73 1.13
C ARG A 225 -28.40 35.12 0.13
N ARG A 226 -28.10 35.05 -1.18
CA ARG A 226 -29.09 35.37 -2.24
C ARG A 226 -30.33 34.49 -2.18
N LYS A 227 -30.18 33.21 -1.82
CA LYS A 227 -31.31 32.30 -1.70
C LYS A 227 -32.18 32.62 -0.49
N LEU A 228 -31.57 32.95 0.65
CA LEU A 228 -32.28 33.39 1.86
C LEU A 228 -33.02 34.72 1.65
N GLU A 229 -32.41 35.67 0.94
CA GLU A 229 -33.09 36.90 0.50
C GLU A 229 -34.34 36.60 -0.34
N ILE A 230 -34.27 35.63 -1.25
CA ILE A 230 -35.43 35.17 -2.06
C ILE A 230 -36.48 34.46 -1.19
N MET A 231 -36.07 33.83 -0.09
CA MET A 231 -36.96 33.19 0.88
C MET A 231 -37.56 34.19 1.89
N GLU A 232 -37.32 35.49 1.71
CA GLU A 232 -37.82 36.57 2.58
C GLU A 232 -37.34 36.46 4.04
N THR A 233 -36.14 35.92 4.28
CA THR A 233 -35.46 35.93 5.59
C THR A 233 -34.96 37.33 5.92
N GLU A 234 -35.05 37.77 7.19
CA GLU A 234 -34.62 39.11 7.61
C GLU A 234 -33.10 39.28 7.53
N GLU A 235 -32.59 40.48 7.22
CA GLU A 235 -31.15 40.71 7.00
C GLU A 235 -30.29 40.36 8.23
N ASP A 236 -30.77 40.66 9.44
CA ASP A 236 -30.08 40.33 10.69
C ASP A 236 -29.98 38.80 10.87
N GLU A 237 -31.05 38.05 10.52
CA GLU A 237 -31.07 36.57 10.56
C GLU A 237 -30.14 35.98 9.50
N ILE A 238 -30.07 36.58 8.31
CA ILE A 238 -29.14 36.17 7.25
C ILE A 238 -27.69 36.33 7.72
N GLU A 239 -27.33 37.43 8.37
CA GLU A 239 -25.98 37.63 8.90
C GLU A 239 -25.62 36.56 9.95
N ASP A 240 -26.55 36.23 10.85
CA ASP A 240 -26.36 35.19 11.85
C ASP A 240 -26.18 33.78 11.23
N ILE A 241 -26.96 33.43 10.20
CA ILE A 241 -26.81 32.16 9.47
C ILE A 241 -25.45 32.09 8.76
N ILE A 242 -25.01 33.17 8.10
CA ILE A 242 -23.71 33.21 7.41
C ILE A 242 -22.56 33.10 8.42
N ASN A 243 -22.65 33.76 9.57
CA ASN A 243 -21.68 33.64 10.65
C ASN A 243 -21.61 32.21 11.20
N ASN A 244 -22.76 31.52 11.31
CA ASN A 244 -22.81 30.12 11.73
C ASN A 244 -22.10 29.19 10.72
N ILE A 245 -22.26 29.42 9.41
CA ILE A 245 -21.53 28.67 8.37
C ILE A 245 -20.00 28.79 8.57
N ASP A 246 -19.49 29.99 8.88
CA ASP A 246 -18.06 30.21 9.13
C ASP A 246 -17.59 29.51 10.41
N GLN A 247 -18.40 29.52 11.48
CA GLN A 247 -18.10 28.78 12.71
C GLN A 247 -18.06 27.26 12.47
N GLU A 248 -19.02 26.74 11.70
CA GLU A 248 -19.08 25.32 11.34
C GLU A 248 -17.89 24.92 10.45
N ALA A 249 -17.51 25.77 9.49
CA ALA A 249 -16.33 25.55 8.64
C ALA A 249 -15.03 25.50 9.44
N ALA A 250 -14.91 26.28 10.52
CA ALA A 250 -13.76 26.28 11.41
C ALA A 250 -13.73 25.08 12.38
N ARG A 251 -14.87 24.41 12.58
CA ARG A 251 -15.01 23.27 13.47
C ARG A 251 -14.52 21.98 12.81
N SER A 252 -13.54 21.33 13.43
CA SER A 252 -13.01 20.06 12.93
C SER A 252 -14.07 18.95 12.96
N GLY A 253 -14.15 18.17 11.88
CA GLY A 253 -15.12 17.09 11.70
C GLY A 253 -16.55 17.55 11.38
N SER A 254 -16.74 18.86 11.13
CA SER A 254 -18.01 19.46 10.70
C SER A 254 -18.55 18.84 9.42
N GLN A 255 -19.86 19.03 9.17
CA GLN A 255 -20.44 18.62 7.88
C GLN A 255 -19.83 19.43 6.73
N THR A 256 -19.50 20.70 6.97
CA THR A 256 -18.84 21.60 6.02
C THR A 256 -17.46 21.11 5.61
N GLU A 257 -16.63 20.68 6.57
CA GLU A 257 -15.32 20.08 6.29
C GLU A 257 -15.47 18.75 5.53
N LYS A 258 -16.44 17.90 5.91
CA LYS A 258 -16.74 16.65 5.17
C LYS A 258 -17.18 16.93 3.74
N PHE A 259 -18.00 17.94 3.53
CA PHE A 259 -18.45 18.34 2.20
C PHE A 259 -17.31 18.91 1.36
N TYR A 260 -16.43 19.73 1.95
CA TYR A 260 -15.21 20.18 1.28
C TYR A 260 -14.33 19.01 0.84
N ASN A 261 -14.05 18.07 1.75
CA ASN A 261 -13.29 16.85 1.44
C ASN A 261 -13.98 16.02 0.35
N PHE A 262 -15.31 15.98 0.34
CA PHE A 262 -16.09 15.33 -0.71
C PHE A 262 -15.91 15.99 -2.09
N LEU A 263 -15.94 17.33 -2.17
CA LEU A 263 -15.66 18.07 -3.41
C LEU A 263 -14.23 17.80 -3.91
N GLU A 264 -13.26 17.78 -3.00
CA GLU A 264 -11.84 17.57 -3.29
C GLU A 264 -11.51 16.12 -3.71
N ASP A 265 -12.22 15.13 -3.17
CA ASP A 265 -11.90 13.72 -3.43
C ASP A 265 -12.83 13.09 -4.47
N GLU A 266 -14.13 13.00 -4.17
CA GLU A 266 -15.09 12.21 -4.96
C GLU A 266 -15.52 12.98 -6.22
N VAL A 267 -15.75 14.28 -6.11
CA VAL A 267 -16.22 15.11 -7.23
C VAL A 267 -15.09 15.38 -8.22
N LEU A 268 -13.88 15.67 -7.75
CA LEU A 268 -12.71 15.74 -8.64
C LEU A 268 -12.40 14.38 -9.31
N ALA A 269 -12.68 13.26 -8.65
CA ALA A 269 -12.60 11.96 -9.32
C ALA A 269 -13.61 11.83 -10.47
N ARG A 270 -14.81 12.44 -10.37
CA ARG A 270 -15.76 12.53 -11.50
C ARG A 270 -15.25 13.41 -12.63
N VAL A 271 -14.60 14.53 -12.33
CA VAL A 271 -13.96 15.37 -13.36
C VAL A 271 -12.96 14.55 -14.16
N ARG A 272 -12.11 13.78 -13.48
CA ARG A 272 -11.16 12.86 -14.13
C ARG A 272 -11.83 11.74 -14.92
N LEU A 273 -12.97 11.26 -14.45
CA LEU A 273 -13.78 10.29 -15.18
C LEU A 273 -14.31 10.89 -16.49
N GLU A 274 -14.75 12.16 -16.49
CA GLU A 274 -15.15 12.88 -17.71
C GLU A 274 -14.00 12.96 -18.72
N VAL A 275 -12.78 13.23 -18.26
CA VAL A 275 -11.59 13.19 -19.11
C VAL A 275 -11.38 11.79 -19.71
N SER A 276 -11.49 10.72 -18.90
CA SER A 276 -11.42 9.34 -19.38
C SER A 276 -12.48 9.05 -20.45
N PHE A 277 -13.72 9.51 -20.28
CA PHE A 277 -14.78 9.36 -21.26
C PHE A 277 -14.50 10.13 -22.55
N ALA A 278 -14.01 11.37 -22.46
CA ALA A 278 -13.63 12.16 -23.64
C ALA A 278 -12.54 11.46 -24.46
N ILE A 279 -11.51 10.91 -23.79
CA ILE A 279 -10.46 10.14 -24.46
C ILE A 279 -11.05 8.89 -25.14
N MET A 280 -11.89 8.12 -24.45
CA MET A 280 -12.50 6.91 -25.03
C MET A 280 -13.46 7.23 -26.18
N LYS A 281 -14.22 8.33 -26.09
CA LYS A 281 -15.11 8.81 -27.16
C LYS A 281 -14.32 9.11 -28.44
N GLU A 282 -13.18 9.78 -28.33
CA GLU A 282 -12.31 10.05 -29.48
C GLU A 282 -11.68 8.77 -30.05
N ILE A 283 -11.29 7.82 -29.18
CA ILE A 283 -10.83 6.50 -29.63
C ILE A 283 -11.92 5.79 -30.44
N ARG A 284 -13.16 5.81 -29.96
CA ARG A 284 -14.32 5.25 -30.68
C ARG A 284 -14.50 5.91 -32.04
N ASP A 285 -14.44 7.23 -32.11
CA ASP A 285 -14.69 7.94 -33.38
C ASP A 285 -13.58 7.67 -34.41
N HIS A 286 -12.33 7.48 -33.96
CA HIS A 286 -11.27 6.94 -34.82
C HIS A 286 -11.46 5.46 -35.19
N ALA A 287 -12.00 4.63 -34.28
CA ALA A 287 -12.28 3.22 -34.53
C ALA A 287 -13.37 3.02 -35.59
N LYS A 288 -14.40 3.88 -35.63
CA LYS A 288 -15.48 3.85 -36.64
C LYS A 288 -14.97 3.97 -38.08
N GLY A 289 -13.80 4.59 -38.28
CA GLY A 289 -13.15 4.67 -39.59
C GLY A 289 -12.61 3.33 -40.10
N ASN A 290 -12.44 2.32 -39.23
CA ASN A 290 -11.97 1.00 -39.58
C ASN A 290 -13.14 0.01 -39.70
N LYS A 291 -13.15 -0.81 -40.75
CA LYS A 291 -14.21 -1.79 -41.02
C LYS A 291 -13.94 -3.20 -40.45
N ASP A 292 -12.88 -3.37 -39.67
CA ASP A 292 -12.54 -4.66 -39.08
C ASP A 292 -13.39 -5.01 -37.84
N ARG A 293 -13.55 -6.32 -37.59
CA ARG A 293 -14.36 -6.85 -36.47
C ARG A 293 -13.89 -6.31 -35.11
N ASP A 294 -12.59 -6.23 -34.90
CA ASP A 294 -12.01 -5.76 -33.63
C ASP A 294 -12.39 -4.30 -33.35
N SER A 295 -12.32 -3.44 -34.38
CA SER A 295 -12.73 -2.05 -34.31
C SER A 295 -14.24 -1.89 -34.07
N ALA A 296 -15.08 -2.72 -34.71
CA ALA A 296 -16.52 -2.71 -34.48
C ALA A 296 -16.89 -3.10 -33.02
N LEU A 297 -16.21 -4.12 -32.47
CA LEU A 297 -16.36 -4.51 -31.06
C LEU A 297 -15.93 -3.39 -30.10
N LEU A 298 -14.80 -2.73 -30.38
CA LEU A 298 -14.35 -1.59 -29.59
C LEU A 298 -15.35 -0.43 -29.64
N VAL A 299 -15.89 -0.11 -30.82
CA VAL A 299 -16.91 0.95 -30.97
C VAL A 299 -18.11 0.64 -30.10
N ARG A 300 -18.66 -0.58 -30.18
CA ARG A 300 -19.85 -0.95 -29.40
C ARG A 300 -19.58 -0.98 -27.90
N TYR A 301 -18.41 -1.47 -27.48
CA TYR A 301 -17.98 -1.46 -26.08
C TYR A 301 -18.01 -0.04 -25.49
N ILE A 302 -17.47 0.94 -26.23
CA ILE A 302 -17.41 2.34 -25.79
C ILE A 302 -18.80 2.99 -25.84
N ASP A 303 -19.59 2.73 -26.90
CA ASP A 303 -20.95 3.25 -27.02
C ASP A 303 -21.85 2.74 -25.88
N ASN A 304 -21.77 1.46 -25.52
CA ASN A 304 -22.51 0.92 -24.36
C ASN A 304 -22.18 1.68 -23.07
N ALA A 305 -20.88 1.93 -22.80
CA ALA A 305 -20.46 2.66 -21.60
C ALA A 305 -20.93 4.14 -21.62
N LEU A 306 -20.84 4.81 -22.77
CA LEU A 306 -21.30 6.19 -22.94
C LEU A 306 -22.83 6.31 -22.83
N GLU A 307 -23.58 5.39 -23.42
CA GLU A 307 -25.05 5.36 -23.35
C GLU A 307 -25.52 5.13 -21.90
N LEU A 308 -24.88 4.22 -21.14
CA LEU A 308 -25.17 4.02 -19.70
C LEU A 308 -24.83 5.26 -18.87
N LYS A 309 -23.68 5.89 -19.14
CA LYS A 309 -23.26 7.12 -18.48
C LYS A 309 -24.30 8.23 -18.69
N ASN A 310 -24.66 8.51 -19.93
CA ASN A 310 -25.59 9.59 -20.26
C ASN A 310 -26.99 9.36 -19.66
N LYS A 311 -27.41 8.11 -19.52
CA LYS A 311 -28.72 7.76 -18.95
C LYS A 311 -28.79 7.78 -17.44
N TYR A 312 -27.68 7.57 -16.71
CA TYR A 312 -27.74 7.28 -15.27
C TYR A 312 -26.75 8.06 -14.39
N LEU A 313 -25.71 8.70 -14.96
CA LEU A 313 -24.69 9.38 -14.15
C LEU A 313 -25.22 10.68 -13.52
N ASN A 314 -25.89 11.52 -14.32
CA ASN A 314 -26.34 12.87 -13.96
C ASN A 314 -27.87 13.06 -14.15
N THR A 315 -28.65 11.98 -14.10
CA THR A 315 -30.11 12.01 -14.29
C THR A 315 -30.80 11.52 -13.02
N GLU A 316 -32.11 11.70 -12.88
CA GLU A 316 -32.91 11.07 -11.82
C GLU A 316 -33.24 9.60 -12.13
N ASP A 317 -32.98 9.14 -13.36
CA ASP A 317 -33.31 7.80 -13.81
C ASP A 317 -32.62 6.73 -12.95
N THR A 318 -33.38 5.70 -12.60
CA THR A 318 -32.91 4.57 -11.81
C THR A 318 -32.76 3.32 -12.66
N LEU A 319 -31.66 2.60 -12.45
CA LEU A 319 -31.42 1.32 -13.12
C LEU A 319 -31.48 0.19 -12.10
N LEU A 320 -32.71 -0.27 -11.86
CA LEU A 320 -33.00 -1.37 -10.94
C LEU A 320 -32.96 -2.72 -11.68
N PHE A 321 -32.28 -3.67 -11.05
CA PHE A 321 -32.33 -5.08 -11.41
C PHE A 321 -32.92 -5.88 -10.25
N GLU A 322 -33.95 -6.66 -10.57
CA GLU A 322 -34.45 -7.70 -9.67
C GLU A 322 -33.62 -8.96 -9.90
N LEU A 323 -32.96 -9.43 -8.84
CA LEU A 323 -32.37 -10.75 -8.86
C LEU A 323 -33.52 -11.72 -8.61
N GLY A 324 -33.81 -12.61 -9.58
CA GLY A 324 -34.85 -13.62 -9.46
C GLY A 324 -34.63 -14.58 -8.27
N ASN A 325 -35.24 -15.78 -8.29
CA ASN A 325 -35.04 -16.77 -7.24
C ASN A 325 -33.61 -17.38 -7.26
N SER A 326 -32.60 -16.59 -6.89
CA SER A 326 -31.26 -17.06 -6.60
C SER A 326 -31.31 -17.87 -5.30
N VAL A 327 -31.10 -19.17 -5.41
CA VAL A 327 -31.14 -20.11 -4.28
C VAL A 327 -29.88 -19.97 -3.41
N ARG A 328 -28.83 -19.27 -3.90
CA ARG A 328 -27.49 -19.26 -3.30
C ARG A 328 -27.08 -17.93 -2.69
N ILE A 329 -27.85 -16.85 -2.89
CA ILE A 329 -27.50 -15.51 -2.44
C ILE A 329 -28.51 -15.06 -1.37
N ASN A 330 -28.07 -14.98 -0.12
CA ASN A 330 -28.90 -14.60 1.03
C ASN A 330 -29.03 -13.07 1.15
N LEU A 331 -29.64 -12.42 0.15
CA LEU A 331 -29.95 -10.99 0.17
C LEU A 331 -31.38 -10.77 0.67
N PHE A 332 -31.54 -10.00 1.77
CA PHE A 332 -32.86 -9.55 2.25
C PHE A 332 -33.61 -8.72 1.22
N ASP A 333 -32.88 -7.84 0.53
CA ASP A 333 -33.37 -7.08 -0.62
C ASP A 333 -32.66 -7.57 -1.89
N ARG A 334 -33.46 -8.18 -2.78
CA ARG A 334 -33.03 -8.75 -4.06
C ARG A 334 -32.98 -7.71 -5.18
N THR A 335 -33.27 -6.46 -4.86
CA THR A 335 -33.15 -5.34 -5.78
C THR A 335 -31.74 -4.77 -5.69
N VAL A 336 -31.17 -4.50 -6.85
CA VAL A 336 -29.85 -3.90 -6.98
C VAL A 336 -29.98 -2.63 -7.81
N ASN A 337 -29.61 -1.49 -7.21
CA ASN A 337 -29.61 -0.21 -7.89
C ASN A 337 -28.24 0.07 -8.53
N LEU A 338 -28.12 -0.18 -9.83
CA LEU A 338 -26.87 0.05 -10.56
C LEU A 338 -26.58 1.54 -10.75
N SER A 339 -27.60 2.42 -10.82
CA SER A 339 -27.36 3.85 -11.08
C SER A 339 -26.59 4.53 -9.94
N ASP A 340 -26.83 4.17 -8.67
CA ASP A 340 -26.08 4.69 -7.53
C ASP A 340 -24.58 4.34 -7.58
N LYS A 341 -24.23 3.17 -8.14
CA LYS A 341 -22.82 2.80 -8.36
C LYS A 341 -22.22 3.49 -9.57
N LEU A 342 -22.98 3.66 -10.65
CA LEU A 342 -22.52 4.41 -11.83
C LEU A 342 -22.17 5.86 -11.47
N ARG A 343 -22.87 6.46 -10.49
CA ARG A 343 -22.53 7.78 -9.92
C ARG A 343 -21.14 7.85 -9.28
N ASN A 344 -20.55 6.74 -8.86
CA ASN A 344 -19.25 6.71 -8.20
C ASN A 344 -18.12 6.53 -9.22
N ALA A 345 -17.20 7.50 -9.32
CA ALA A 345 -16.08 7.43 -10.27
C ALA A 345 -15.16 6.22 -10.05
N LEU A 346 -15.00 5.77 -8.81
CA LEU A 346 -14.19 4.59 -8.47
C LEU A 346 -14.83 3.28 -8.94
N PHE A 347 -16.15 3.24 -9.16
CA PHE A 347 -16.82 2.02 -9.66
C PHE A 347 -16.30 1.61 -11.04
N TYR A 348 -15.91 2.56 -11.89
CA TYR A 348 -15.32 2.31 -13.20
C TYR A 348 -13.95 1.61 -13.13
N LYS A 349 -13.35 1.46 -11.95
CA LYS A 349 -12.16 0.59 -11.73
C LYS A 349 -12.44 -0.87 -12.06
N CYS A 350 -13.70 -1.32 -12.14
CA CYS A 350 -14.03 -2.68 -12.55
C CYS A 350 -13.74 -2.93 -14.05
N LEU A 351 -13.69 -1.89 -14.90
CA LEU A 351 -13.43 -2.03 -16.32
C LEU A 351 -11.97 -2.46 -16.59
N PRO A 352 -11.74 -3.60 -17.27
CA PRO A 352 -10.39 -4.10 -17.52
C PRO A 352 -9.72 -3.45 -18.75
N ILE A 353 -10.50 -2.75 -19.59
CA ILE A 353 -10.03 -2.07 -20.81
C ILE A 353 -10.46 -0.59 -20.75
N TRP A 354 -9.74 0.22 -19.98
CA TRP A 354 -10.13 1.61 -19.69
C TRP A 354 -8.94 2.48 -19.25
N PRO A 355 -8.91 3.80 -19.54
CA PRO A 355 -7.98 4.74 -18.94
C PRO A 355 -8.37 5.06 -17.50
N HIS A 356 -7.48 4.76 -16.56
CA HIS A 356 -7.65 5.03 -15.15
C HIS A 356 -6.79 6.23 -14.72
N PRO A 357 -7.39 7.28 -14.12
CA PRO A 357 -6.63 8.40 -13.62
C PRO A 357 -5.79 7.99 -12.40
N SER A 358 -4.59 8.56 -12.29
CA SER A 358 -3.66 8.39 -11.19
C SER A 358 -2.98 9.73 -10.94
N SER A 359 -3.28 10.37 -9.82
CA SER A 359 -2.67 11.65 -9.46
C SER A 359 -1.15 11.51 -9.31
N HIS A 360 -0.40 12.49 -9.80
CA HIS A 360 1.06 12.61 -9.66
C HIS A 360 1.44 13.61 -8.57
N PHE A 361 2.69 13.60 -8.14
CA PHE A 361 3.16 14.46 -7.05
C PHE A 361 3.29 15.95 -7.42
N PHE A 362 3.24 16.27 -8.72
CA PHE A 362 3.27 17.63 -9.22
C PHE A 362 1.98 18.35 -8.88
N GLU A 363 2.06 19.19 -7.85
CA GLU A 363 1.01 20.10 -7.44
C GLU A 363 1.64 21.44 -7.05
N SER A 364 1.11 22.54 -7.56
CA SER A 364 1.63 23.87 -7.27
C SER A 364 0.53 24.90 -7.19
N ARG A 365 0.67 25.83 -6.25
CA ARG A 365 -0.09 27.07 -6.28
C ARG A 365 0.59 28.08 -7.20
N SER A 366 -0.20 28.87 -7.92
CA SER A 366 0.28 30.03 -8.66
C SER A 366 0.89 31.07 -7.70
N SER A 367 1.70 31.99 -8.24
CA SER A 367 2.39 33.02 -7.45
C SER A 367 1.43 33.94 -6.69
N ASP A 368 0.21 34.12 -7.19
CA ASP A 368 -0.87 34.90 -6.57
C ASP A 368 -1.74 34.09 -5.60
N GLY A 369 -1.48 32.78 -5.43
CA GLY A 369 -2.20 31.89 -4.52
C GLY A 369 -3.59 31.44 -5.02
N ASN A 370 -4.07 32.01 -6.12
CA ASN A 370 -5.45 31.87 -6.60
C ASN A 370 -5.69 30.67 -7.51
N HIS A 371 -4.66 29.95 -7.95
CA HIS A 371 -4.79 28.80 -8.83
C HIS A 371 -4.01 27.61 -8.28
N LEU A 372 -4.62 26.43 -8.32
CA LEU A 372 -3.96 25.16 -7.99
C LEU A 372 -3.79 24.35 -9.27
N LEU A 373 -2.53 24.14 -9.66
CA LEU A 373 -2.15 23.27 -10.77
C LEU A 373 -1.82 21.87 -10.26
N ARG A 374 -2.31 20.84 -10.95
CA ARG A 374 -2.02 19.43 -10.65
C ARG A 374 -1.79 18.62 -11.92
N GLU A 375 -0.84 17.69 -11.88
CA GLU A 375 -0.67 16.68 -12.92
C GLU A 375 -1.35 15.34 -12.55
N VAL A 376 -2.07 14.76 -13.51
CA VAL A 376 -2.76 13.46 -13.38
C VAL A 376 -2.42 12.57 -14.56
N GLY A 377 -1.95 11.36 -14.31
CA GLY A 377 -1.65 10.38 -15.35
C GLY A 377 -2.85 9.51 -15.69
N TYR A 378 -3.01 9.20 -16.98
CA TYR A 378 -4.08 8.33 -17.47
C TYR A 378 -3.51 6.97 -17.86
N ARG A 379 -3.59 6.01 -16.93
CA ARG A 379 -3.11 4.63 -17.11
C ARG A 379 -4.13 3.80 -17.86
N PHE A 380 -3.81 3.36 -19.08
CA PHE A 380 -4.66 2.41 -19.78
C PHE A 380 -4.49 0.99 -19.22
N ARG A 381 -5.59 0.38 -18.81
CA ARG A 381 -5.70 -1.08 -18.59
C ARG A 381 -6.09 -1.73 -19.91
N VAL A 382 -5.54 -2.92 -20.19
CA VAL A 382 -5.77 -3.65 -21.46
C VAL A 382 -5.95 -5.16 -21.22
N ASN A 383 -6.69 -5.54 -20.16
CA ASN A 383 -7.03 -6.92 -19.82
C ASN A 383 -5.86 -7.95 -19.87
N GLY A 384 -4.71 -7.58 -19.31
CA GLY A 384 -3.53 -8.43 -19.25
C GLY A 384 -3.66 -9.69 -18.43
N ILE A 385 -2.66 -10.58 -18.53
CA ILE A 385 -2.56 -11.75 -17.65
C ILE A 385 -2.31 -11.28 -16.21
N ASN A 386 -3.12 -11.81 -15.30
CA ASN A 386 -2.96 -11.65 -13.87
C ASN A 386 -1.86 -12.62 -13.38
N PRO A 387 -0.80 -12.13 -12.74
CA PRO A 387 0.25 -12.91 -12.06
C PRO A 387 -0.19 -14.09 -11.23
N GLU A 388 -1.15 -13.81 -10.35
CA GLU A 388 -1.45 -14.67 -9.20
C GLU A 388 -2.36 -15.80 -9.67
N ALA A 389 -3.24 -15.48 -10.63
CA ALA A 389 -4.17 -16.42 -11.23
C ALA A 389 -3.63 -17.09 -12.50
N GLY A 390 -2.62 -16.52 -13.18
CA GLY A 390 -2.13 -16.98 -14.47
C GLY A 390 -3.13 -16.82 -15.63
N LYS A 391 -4.23 -16.08 -15.44
CA LYS A 391 -5.32 -15.87 -16.42
C LYS A 391 -5.53 -14.38 -16.68
N LYS A 392 -6.26 -14.00 -17.75
CA LYS A 392 -6.56 -12.58 -18.02
C LYS A 392 -7.25 -11.90 -16.83
N ALA A 393 -7.00 -10.60 -16.66
CA ALA A 393 -7.40 -9.81 -15.49
C ALA A 393 -8.91 -9.86 -15.24
N ILE A 394 -9.72 -9.85 -16.30
CA ILE A 394 -11.17 -9.99 -16.18
C ILE A 394 -11.58 -11.36 -15.64
N LEU A 395 -10.98 -12.45 -16.12
CA LEU A 395 -11.28 -13.80 -15.64
C LEU A 395 -10.83 -13.99 -14.20
N ALA A 396 -9.65 -13.47 -13.84
CA ALA A 396 -9.19 -13.49 -12.46
C ALA A 396 -10.12 -12.70 -11.53
N ARG A 397 -10.70 -11.58 -12.01
CA ARG A 397 -11.71 -10.81 -11.27
C ARG A 397 -13.01 -11.59 -11.14
N ILE A 398 -13.49 -12.22 -12.21
CA ILE A 398 -14.71 -13.05 -12.20
C ILE A 398 -14.53 -14.23 -11.25
N ASP A 399 -13.39 -14.93 -11.29
CA ASP A 399 -13.05 -16.01 -10.36
C ASP A 399 -13.05 -15.51 -8.91
N SER A 400 -12.42 -14.36 -8.64
CA SER A 400 -12.44 -13.74 -7.29
C SER A 400 -13.85 -13.38 -6.82
N ILE A 401 -14.68 -12.80 -7.70
CA ILE A 401 -16.07 -12.48 -7.39
C ILE A 401 -16.88 -13.76 -7.17
N LYS A 402 -16.68 -14.78 -8.00
CA LYS A 402 -17.32 -16.09 -7.85
C LYS A 402 -16.94 -16.72 -6.52
N ASP A 403 -15.66 -16.66 -6.15
CA ASP A 403 -15.17 -17.15 -4.88
C ASP A 403 -15.85 -16.42 -3.71
N GLU A 404 -15.96 -15.09 -3.80
CA GLU A 404 -16.63 -14.28 -2.79
C GLU A 404 -18.15 -14.53 -2.71
N LEU A 405 -18.83 -14.72 -3.84
CA LEU A 405 -20.28 -14.93 -3.88
C LEU A 405 -20.72 -16.35 -3.48
N TYR A 406 -19.91 -17.39 -3.77
CA TYR A 406 -20.32 -18.79 -3.57
C TYR A 406 -19.60 -19.51 -2.44
N PHE A 407 -18.42 -19.07 -2.01
CA PHE A 407 -17.67 -19.69 -0.92
C PHE A 407 -17.68 -18.88 0.38
N SER A 408 -18.22 -17.65 0.38
CA SER A 408 -18.56 -16.95 1.62
C SER A 408 -19.77 -17.64 2.27
N LYS A 409 -19.51 -18.39 3.33
CA LYS A 409 -20.58 -18.89 4.18
C LYS A 409 -21.05 -17.69 5.04
N ASN A 410 -22.16 -17.11 4.59
CA ASN A 410 -23.05 -16.15 5.25
C ASN A 410 -22.50 -14.99 6.10
N THR A 411 -22.57 -13.79 5.52
CA THR A 411 -23.40 -12.70 6.08
C THR A 411 -23.82 -11.76 4.96
N TYR A 412 -24.88 -10.96 5.18
CA TYR A 412 -25.25 -9.86 4.28
C TYR A 412 -24.06 -8.91 4.14
N ASN A 413 -23.29 -9.09 3.07
CA ASN A 413 -22.13 -8.28 2.80
C ASN A 413 -22.52 -7.21 1.79
N ALA A 414 -22.33 -5.94 2.12
CA ALA A 414 -22.46 -4.84 1.15
C ALA A 414 -21.58 -5.08 -0.10
N ASN A 415 -20.50 -5.85 0.05
CA ASN A 415 -19.65 -6.30 -1.05
C ASN A 415 -20.35 -7.24 -2.03
N HIS A 416 -21.32 -8.08 -1.60
CA HIS A 416 -22.05 -8.96 -2.52
C HIS A 416 -22.90 -8.17 -3.52
N LYS A 417 -23.65 -7.17 -3.04
CA LYS A 417 -24.40 -6.27 -3.94
C LYS A 417 -23.44 -5.54 -4.88
N HIS A 418 -22.30 -5.06 -4.36
CA HIS A 418 -21.26 -4.43 -5.18
C HIS A 418 -20.73 -5.35 -6.28
N ASN A 419 -20.36 -6.58 -5.94
CA ASN A 419 -19.83 -7.57 -6.88
C ASN A 419 -20.85 -7.97 -7.96
N ILE A 420 -22.12 -8.14 -7.57
CA ILE A 420 -23.20 -8.40 -8.53
C ILE A 420 -23.38 -7.19 -9.46
N MET A 421 -23.34 -5.96 -8.94
CA MET A 421 -23.37 -4.74 -9.76
C MET A 421 -22.20 -4.69 -10.75
N GLU A 422 -21.00 -5.12 -10.35
CA GLU A 422 -19.88 -5.22 -11.28
C GLU A 422 -20.12 -6.26 -12.38
N LEU A 423 -20.59 -7.47 -12.04
CA LEU A 423 -20.91 -8.49 -13.04
C LEU A 423 -21.99 -8.01 -14.02
N LEU A 424 -23.02 -7.33 -13.51
CA LEU A 424 -24.08 -6.73 -14.32
C LEU A 424 -23.50 -5.67 -15.25
N TYR A 425 -22.74 -4.71 -14.71
CA TYR A 425 -22.15 -3.65 -15.51
C TYR A 425 -21.21 -4.18 -16.60
N LEU A 426 -20.33 -5.13 -16.26
CA LEU A 426 -19.46 -5.79 -17.24
C LEU A 426 -20.30 -6.49 -18.34
N SER A 427 -21.39 -7.16 -17.97
CA SER A 427 -22.27 -7.87 -18.91
C SER A 427 -23.04 -6.94 -19.86
N LEU A 428 -23.33 -5.70 -19.41
CA LEU A 428 -23.97 -4.66 -20.21
C LEU A 428 -22.99 -3.97 -21.15
N VAL A 429 -21.77 -3.67 -20.66
CA VAL A 429 -20.78 -2.91 -21.42
C VAL A 429 -20.13 -3.77 -22.50
N PHE A 430 -19.81 -5.03 -22.22
CA PHE A 430 -19.17 -5.91 -23.21
C PHE A 430 -20.16 -6.42 -24.27
N PRO A 431 -19.93 -6.12 -25.56
CA PRO A 431 -20.82 -6.54 -26.63
C PRO A 431 -20.64 -8.02 -26.98
N SER A 432 -21.72 -8.66 -27.42
CA SER A 432 -21.64 -9.98 -28.05
C SER A 432 -21.14 -9.83 -29.50
N PRO A 433 -20.18 -10.65 -29.95
CA PRO A 433 -19.67 -10.59 -31.31
C PRO A 433 -20.66 -11.08 -32.37
N GLN A 434 -21.73 -11.78 -31.97
CA GLN A 434 -22.77 -12.25 -32.87
C GLN A 434 -23.86 -11.21 -33.11
N ASN A 435 -24.04 -10.23 -32.19
CA ASN A 435 -25.13 -9.27 -32.30
C ASN A 435 -24.84 -7.91 -31.60
N PHE A 436 -24.79 -6.84 -32.39
CA PHE A 436 -24.61 -5.46 -31.92
C PHE A 436 -25.96 -4.79 -31.60
N LEU A 437 -26.53 -5.19 -30.47
CA LEU A 437 -27.79 -4.64 -29.94
C LEU A 437 -27.59 -3.25 -29.33
N LYS A 438 -28.62 -2.40 -29.37
CA LYS A 438 -28.67 -1.10 -28.65
C LYS A 438 -28.69 -1.32 -27.13
N ILE A 439 -28.28 -0.34 -26.32
CA ILE A 439 -28.15 -0.58 -24.87
C ILE A 439 -29.50 -0.90 -24.23
N ASP A 440 -30.59 -0.30 -24.69
CA ASP A 440 -31.94 -0.59 -24.17
C ASP A 440 -32.32 -2.04 -24.40
N ASP A 441 -32.02 -2.57 -25.58
CA ASP A 441 -32.24 -3.98 -25.89
C ASP A 441 -31.34 -4.89 -25.05
N VAL A 442 -30.09 -4.47 -24.76
CA VAL A 442 -29.17 -5.20 -23.89
C VAL A 442 -29.69 -5.20 -22.44
N ILE A 443 -30.16 -4.07 -21.92
CA ILE A 443 -30.76 -3.95 -20.59
C ILE A 443 -32.01 -4.82 -20.49
N LEU A 444 -32.92 -4.73 -21.46
CA LEU A 444 -34.13 -5.56 -21.52
C LEU A 444 -33.79 -7.04 -21.57
N LYS A 445 -32.81 -7.43 -22.39
CA LYS A 445 -32.32 -8.82 -22.43
C LYS A 445 -31.71 -9.24 -21.10
N CYS A 446 -30.89 -8.41 -20.46
CA CYS A 446 -30.33 -8.71 -19.16
C CYS A 446 -31.41 -8.84 -18.08
N LYS A 447 -32.41 -7.94 -18.03
CA LYS A 447 -33.56 -8.06 -17.11
C LYS A 447 -34.33 -9.36 -17.34
N SER A 448 -34.68 -9.66 -18.60
CA SER A 448 -35.36 -10.91 -18.95
C SER A 448 -34.54 -12.14 -18.59
N PHE A 449 -33.23 -12.10 -18.83
CA PHE A 449 -32.28 -13.18 -18.52
C PHE A 449 -32.14 -13.44 -17.03
N LEU A 450 -32.27 -12.42 -16.18
CA LEU A 450 -32.25 -12.57 -14.73
C LEU A 450 -33.57 -13.09 -14.17
N ASN A 451 -34.69 -12.70 -14.79
CA ASN A 451 -36.05 -13.03 -14.34
C ASN A 451 -36.60 -14.35 -14.88
N GLN A 452 -35.87 -15.07 -15.74
CA GLN A 452 -36.27 -16.38 -16.25
C GLN A 452 -36.34 -17.43 -15.14
N SER A 453 -37.57 -17.84 -14.80
CA SER A 453 -37.91 -18.81 -13.74
C SER A 453 -37.69 -20.28 -14.13
N ASP A 454 -37.69 -20.60 -15.43
CA ASP A 454 -37.70 -21.99 -15.94
C ASP A 454 -36.30 -22.65 -16.02
N VAL A 455 -35.24 -21.96 -15.58
CA VAL A 455 -33.86 -22.40 -15.73
C VAL A 455 -33.29 -22.83 -14.38
N LYS A 456 -32.85 -24.10 -14.27
CA LYS A 456 -32.24 -24.69 -13.05
C LYS A 456 -30.92 -24.03 -12.58
N ILE A 457 -30.37 -23.10 -13.35
CA ILE A 457 -29.07 -22.45 -13.09
C ILE A 457 -29.31 -21.08 -12.46
N ASP A 458 -28.59 -20.77 -11.39
CA ASP A 458 -28.66 -19.51 -10.66
C ASP A 458 -28.43 -18.25 -11.55
N PRO A 459 -29.21 -17.16 -11.42
CA PRO A 459 -29.07 -15.96 -12.28
C PRO A 459 -27.67 -15.35 -12.31
N VAL A 460 -26.96 -15.35 -11.19
CA VAL A 460 -25.58 -14.83 -11.12
C VAL A 460 -24.60 -15.79 -11.78
N GLU A 461 -24.81 -17.10 -11.64
CA GLU A 461 -24.01 -18.11 -12.33
C GLU A 461 -24.16 -17.98 -13.85
N ARG A 462 -25.35 -17.60 -14.33
CA ARG A 462 -25.58 -17.30 -15.74
C ARG A 462 -24.84 -16.03 -16.21
N LEU A 463 -24.75 -14.98 -15.39
CA LEU A 463 -23.93 -13.79 -15.71
C LEU A 463 -22.44 -14.14 -15.82
N ILE A 464 -21.93 -14.91 -14.85
CA ILE A 464 -20.54 -15.39 -14.85
C ILE A 464 -20.27 -16.22 -16.10
N LYS A 465 -21.17 -17.15 -16.44
CA LYS A 465 -21.07 -17.95 -17.67
C LYS A 465 -21.00 -17.06 -18.91
N ARG A 466 -21.92 -16.10 -19.06
CA ARG A 466 -21.92 -15.15 -20.20
C ARG A 466 -20.57 -14.43 -20.33
N LEU A 467 -20.01 -13.94 -19.22
CA LEU A 467 -18.72 -13.25 -19.25
C LEU A 467 -17.55 -14.17 -19.61
N ASN A 468 -17.61 -15.45 -19.24
CA ASN A 468 -16.64 -16.45 -19.66
C ASN A 468 -16.80 -16.82 -21.15
N ASP A 469 -18.02 -16.99 -21.63
CA ASP A 469 -18.31 -17.27 -23.05
C ASP A 469 -17.73 -16.17 -23.96
N LEU A 470 -17.82 -14.90 -23.54
CA LEU A 470 -17.20 -13.77 -24.28
C LEU A 470 -15.67 -13.86 -24.40
N GLU A 471 -14.99 -14.48 -23.43
CA GLU A 471 -13.56 -14.75 -23.53
C GLU A 471 -13.28 -15.88 -24.54
N GLU A 472 -14.06 -16.96 -24.51
CA GLU A 472 -13.93 -18.08 -25.45
C GLU A 472 -14.12 -17.60 -26.91
N GLU A 473 -15.00 -16.63 -27.11
CA GLU A 473 -15.24 -15.97 -28.39
C GLU A 473 -14.16 -14.95 -28.80
N GLY A 474 -13.19 -14.68 -27.92
CA GLY A 474 -12.06 -13.77 -28.15
C GLY A 474 -12.40 -12.28 -28.01
N THR A 475 -13.58 -11.92 -27.51
CA THR A 475 -14.10 -10.54 -27.48
C THR A 475 -13.15 -9.58 -26.76
N TYR A 476 -12.64 -9.96 -25.59
CA TYR A 476 -11.75 -9.10 -24.81
C TYR A 476 -10.41 -8.84 -25.50
N SER A 477 -9.85 -9.85 -26.17
CA SER A 477 -8.61 -9.70 -26.95
C SER A 477 -8.81 -8.79 -28.15
N SER A 478 -9.91 -8.94 -28.88
CA SER A 478 -10.26 -8.10 -30.03
C SER A 478 -10.37 -6.62 -29.64
N ILE A 479 -11.12 -6.31 -28.57
CA ILE A 479 -11.27 -4.92 -28.06
C ILE A 479 -9.90 -4.36 -27.65
N THR A 480 -9.10 -5.17 -26.95
CA THR A 480 -7.74 -4.80 -26.52
C THR A 480 -6.83 -4.47 -27.71
N ASN A 481 -6.82 -5.32 -28.73
CA ASN A 481 -5.98 -5.15 -29.91
C ASN A 481 -6.36 -3.89 -30.70
N ALA A 482 -7.65 -3.65 -30.90
CA ALA A 482 -8.14 -2.43 -31.56
C ALA A 482 -7.76 -1.17 -30.79
N LEU A 483 -7.93 -1.17 -29.46
CA LEU A 483 -7.55 -0.05 -28.61
C LEU A 483 -6.05 0.26 -28.72
N ILE A 484 -5.21 -0.78 -28.59
CA ILE A 484 -3.74 -0.64 -28.69
C ILE A 484 -3.37 -0.08 -30.06
N LYS A 485 -3.93 -0.61 -31.15
CA LYS A 485 -3.67 -0.15 -32.52
C LYS A 485 -3.97 1.34 -32.70
N ILE A 486 -5.11 1.82 -32.18
CA ILE A 486 -5.48 3.24 -32.25
C ILE A 486 -4.53 4.11 -31.42
N LEU A 487 -4.22 3.72 -30.18
CA LEU A 487 -3.28 4.45 -29.33
C LEU A 487 -1.87 4.52 -29.97
N GLN A 488 -1.44 3.47 -30.66
CA GLN A 488 -0.15 3.47 -31.36
C GLN A 488 -0.12 4.45 -32.54
N GLN A 489 -1.20 4.51 -33.33
CA GLN A 489 -1.25 5.23 -34.61
C GLN A 489 -1.79 6.66 -34.51
N LYS A 490 -2.76 6.92 -33.63
CA LYS A 490 -3.61 8.13 -33.63
C LYS A 490 -3.69 8.87 -32.28
N SER A 491 -2.99 8.43 -31.24
CA SER A 491 -2.97 9.03 -29.89
C SER A 491 -2.89 10.57 -29.87
N GLY A 492 -1.93 11.18 -30.57
CA GLY A 492 -1.81 12.63 -30.57
C GLY A 492 -3.01 13.38 -31.18
N GLN A 493 -3.78 12.75 -32.09
CA GLN A 493 -5.02 13.31 -32.62
C GLN A 493 -6.16 13.12 -31.61
N VAL A 494 -6.30 11.90 -31.08
CA VAL A 494 -7.25 11.55 -30.01
C VAL A 494 -7.17 12.55 -28.85
N LEU A 495 -5.96 12.80 -28.34
CA LEU A 495 -5.78 13.67 -27.17
C LEU A 495 -6.10 15.14 -27.46
N LYS A 496 -5.70 15.67 -28.63
CA LYS A 496 -6.03 17.04 -29.02
C LYS A 496 -7.53 17.25 -29.22
N SER A 497 -8.22 16.28 -29.80
CA SER A 497 -9.68 16.36 -29.98
C SER A 497 -10.42 16.17 -28.67
N ALA A 498 -9.91 15.32 -27.77
CA ALA A 498 -10.47 15.12 -26.43
C ALA A 498 -10.30 16.40 -25.60
N GLU A 499 -9.11 17.00 -25.58
CA GLU A 499 -8.84 18.25 -24.85
C GLU A 499 -9.82 19.35 -25.21
N ARG A 500 -10.11 19.55 -26.50
CA ARG A 500 -11.10 20.56 -26.94
C ARG A 500 -12.50 20.37 -26.36
N GLN A 501 -12.86 19.16 -25.94
CA GLN A 501 -14.16 18.85 -25.33
C GLN A 501 -14.17 19.02 -23.81
N ILE A 502 -13.00 19.10 -23.17
CA ILE A 502 -12.84 19.12 -21.72
C ILE A 502 -11.96 20.26 -21.22
N GLU A 503 -11.62 21.22 -22.10
CA GLU A 503 -10.68 22.29 -21.76
C GLU A 503 -11.16 23.06 -20.54
N ASP A 504 -12.44 23.41 -20.50
CA ASP A 504 -13.09 24.06 -19.36
C ASP A 504 -14.23 23.17 -18.85
N LEU A 505 -13.99 22.47 -17.75
CA LEU A 505 -15.01 21.71 -17.01
C LEU A 505 -15.44 22.50 -15.77
N TYR A 506 -16.71 22.42 -15.43
CA TYR A 506 -17.28 23.04 -14.24
C TYR A 506 -17.86 21.96 -13.34
N ILE A 507 -17.45 21.96 -12.08
CA ILE A 507 -18.20 21.28 -11.02
C ILE A 507 -19.38 22.18 -10.69
N CYS A 508 -20.59 21.74 -10.99
CA CYS A 508 -21.82 22.47 -10.70
C CYS A 508 -22.49 21.84 -9.49
N VAL A 509 -22.63 22.62 -8.41
CA VAL A 509 -23.30 22.22 -7.18
C VAL A 509 -24.73 22.74 -7.24
N GLN A 510 -25.71 21.86 -7.10
CA GLN A 510 -27.13 22.22 -7.14
C GLN A 510 -27.64 22.64 -5.77
N GLU A 511 -28.67 23.49 -5.75
CA GLU A 511 -29.32 24.02 -4.54
C GLU A 511 -29.86 22.90 -3.64
N ASP A 512 -30.30 21.78 -4.22
CA ASP A 512 -30.86 20.63 -3.50
C ASP A 512 -29.83 19.84 -2.67
N VAL A 513 -28.55 20.22 -2.70
CA VAL A 513 -27.55 19.68 -1.77
C VAL A 513 -27.71 20.25 -0.36
N VAL A 514 -28.38 21.39 -0.22
CA VAL A 514 -28.62 22.10 1.04
C VAL A 514 -30.02 21.76 1.55
N ASP A 515 -30.11 21.46 2.84
CA ASP A 515 -31.39 21.40 3.54
C ASP A 515 -31.78 22.83 3.95
N TRP A 516 -32.50 23.53 3.07
CA TRP A 516 -32.82 24.96 3.22
C TRP A 516 -33.68 25.26 4.46
N GLU A 517 -34.59 24.37 4.83
CA GLU A 517 -35.41 24.53 6.05
C GLU A 517 -34.53 24.46 7.29
N ARG A 518 -33.56 23.54 7.30
CA ARG A 518 -32.62 23.40 8.41
C ARG A 518 -31.60 24.53 8.47
N LEU A 519 -31.14 25.02 7.32
CA LEU A 519 -30.25 26.18 7.25
C LEU A 519 -30.97 27.46 7.72
N ALA A 520 -32.21 27.69 7.28
CA ALA A 520 -32.99 28.86 7.67
C ALA A 520 -33.33 28.88 9.17
N THR A 521 -33.42 27.71 9.82
CA THR A 521 -33.69 27.59 11.26
C THR A 521 -32.42 27.47 12.12
N SER A 522 -31.24 27.63 11.52
CA SER A 522 -29.93 27.40 12.16
C SER A 522 -29.39 28.60 12.94
N GLU A 523 -30.24 29.32 13.67
CA GLU A 523 -29.80 30.36 14.61
C GLU A 523 -29.11 29.69 15.82
N GLY A 524 -27.78 29.80 15.93
CA GLY A 524 -26.98 29.22 17.03
C GLY A 524 -26.21 27.93 16.68
N GLU A 525 -25.92 27.05 17.66
CA GLU A 525 -25.04 25.86 17.56
C GLU A 525 -25.54 24.71 16.64
N ALA A 526 -26.29 24.99 15.57
CA ALA A 526 -26.75 23.96 14.65
C ALA A 526 -25.56 23.38 13.84
N THR A 527 -25.48 22.05 13.78
CA THR A 527 -24.24 21.36 13.39
C THR A 527 -24.21 20.80 11.96
N ASP A 528 -25.33 20.77 11.23
CA ASP A 528 -25.40 20.09 9.92
C ASP A 528 -26.48 20.74 9.04
N PHE A 529 -26.16 21.23 7.84
CA PHE A 529 -27.10 21.88 6.90
C PHE A 529 -27.08 21.33 5.46
N PHE A 530 -26.26 20.31 5.16
CA PHE A 530 -26.36 19.56 3.91
C PHE A 530 -27.33 18.38 4.02
N VAL A 531 -27.93 17.99 2.89
CA VAL A 531 -28.88 16.87 2.83
C VAL A 531 -28.27 15.58 3.36
N LYS A 532 -29.08 14.86 4.14
CA LYS A 532 -28.73 13.55 4.71
C LYS A 532 -29.48 12.44 3.96
N PRO A 533 -28.92 11.22 3.91
CA PRO A 533 -29.64 10.08 3.34
C PRO A 533 -30.95 9.81 4.08
N ALA A 534 -31.99 9.42 3.35
CA ALA A 534 -33.30 9.11 3.91
C ALA A 534 -33.26 7.83 4.76
N ASP A 535 -32.47 6.85 4.33
CA ASP A 535 -32.20 5.63 5.08
C ASP A 535 -30.84 5.69 5.77
N TYR A 536 -30.78 5.27 7.03
CA TYR A 536 -29.55 5.25 7.82
C TYR A 536 -28.43 4.37 7.21
N ASN A 537 -28.78 3.44 6.32
CA ASN A 537 -27.85 2.55 5.63
C ASN A 537 -27.30 3.11 4.32
N GLU A 538 -27.81 4.25 3.83
CA GLU A 538 -27.31 4.89 2.61
C GLU A 538 -26.08 5.75 2.90
N ASN A 539 -25.20 5.86 1.89
CA ASN A 539 -23.98 6.63 2.01
C ASN A 539 -24.27 8.10 1.70
N GLU A 540 -24.02 8.99 2.67
CA GLU A 540 -24.17 10.45 2.54
C GLU A 540 -23.53 11.01 1.26
N LYS A 541 -22.37 10.49 0.87
CA LYS A 541 -21.69 10.87 -0.37
C LYS A 541 -22.54 10.60 -1.62
N ILE A 542 -23.31 9.52 -1.66
CA ILE A 542 -24.17 9.19 -2.81
C ILE A 542 -25.31 10.20 -2.91
N THR A 543 -25.87 10.61 -1.77
CA THR A 543 -26.90 11.66 -1.71
C THR A 543 -26.34 12.96 -2.27
N TRP A 544 -25.16 13.40 -1.82
CA TRP A 544 -24.52 14.59 -2.37
C TRP A 544 -24.20 14.47 -3.86
N LEU A 545 -23.73 13.31 -4.31
CA LEU A 545 -23.41 13.03 -5.72
C LEU A 545 -24.62 13.12 -6.66
N LYS A 546 -25.86 13.04 -6.16
CA LYS A 546 -27.07 13.28 -6.97
C LYS A 546 -27.22 14.76 -7.34
N ASN A 547 -26.73 15.65 -6.49
CA ASN A 547 -26.84 17.10 -6.61
C ASN A 547 -25.57 17.76 -7.20
N ILE A 548 -24.75 16.97 -7.90
CA ILE A 548 -23.49 17.42 -8.51
C ILE A 548 -23.48 17.03 -9.99
N GLU A 549 -23.35 18.03 -10.86
CA GLU A 549 -23.19 17.84 -12.30
C GLU A 549 -21.81 18.33 -12.77
N ILE A 550 -21.14 17.54 -13.61
CA ILE A 550 -19.91 17.97 -14.29
C ILE A 550 -20.25 18.30 -15.74
N THR A 551 -20.04 19.55 -16.15
CA THR A 551 -20.40 20.03 -17.49
C THR A 551 -19.44 21.07 -18.03
N THR A 552 -19.46 21.30 -19.35
CA THR A 552 -18.78 22.43 -20.01
C THR A 552 -19.66 23.67 -20.08
N LYS A 553 -20.95 23.55 -19.75
CA LYS A 553 -21.96 24.61 -19.86
C LYS A 553 -22.72 24.75 -18.52
N PRO A 554 -22.15 25.46 -17.53
CA PRO A 554 -22.79 25.59 -16.21
C PRO A 554 -24.19 26.23 -16.30
N SER A 555 -24.42 27.10 -17.28
CA SER A 555 -25.72 27.77 -17.49
C SER A 555 -26.87 26.83 -17.86
N THR A 556 -26.62 25.56 -18.19
CA THR A 556 -27.68 24.58 -18.49
C THR A 556 -28.09 23.75 -17.29
N VAL A 557 -27.40 23.90 -16.15
CA VAL A 557 -27.69 23.14 -14.93
C VAL A 557 -28.85 23.81 -14.20
N ALA A 558 -29.94 23.06 -13.99
CA ALA A 558 -31.08 23.55 -13.21
C ALA A 558 -30.71 23.67 -11.72
N GLY A 559 -31.21 24.72 -11.06
CA GLY A 559 -30.98 24.95 -9.63
C GLY A 559 -29.50 25.06 -9.28
N LEU A 560 -28.68 25.74 -10.10
CA LEU A 560 -27.25 25.91 -9.84
C LEU A 560 -27.02 26.83 -8.64
N LEU A 561 -26.44 26.30 -7.56
CA LEU A 561 -26.04 27.09 -6.39
C LEU A 561 -24.72 27.82 -6.64
N PHE A 562 -23.66 27.07 -6.97
CA PHE A 562 -22.38 27.63 -7.37
C PHE A 562 -21.62 26.67 -8.28
N SER A 563 -20.56 27.15 -8.93
CA SER A 563 -19.73 26.32 -9.79
C SER A 563 -18.24 26.57 -9.63
N ILE A 564 -17.45 25.50 -9.66
CA ILE A 564 -15.98 25.57 -9.60
C ILE A 564 -15.42 25.24 -10.98
N LYS A 565 -14.67 26.17 -11.57
CA LYS A 565 -14.01 25.97 -12.86
C LYS A 565 -12.72 25.17 -12.70
N ILE A 566 -12.57 24.15 -13.55
CA ILE A 566 -11.39 23.32 -13.69
C ILE A 566 -10.96 23.32 -15.15
N LYS A 567 -9.82 23.94 -15.40
CA LYS A 567 -9.23 23.92 -16.73
C LYS A 567 -8.35 22.69 -16.88
N THR A 568 -8.57 21.90 -17.93
CA THR A 568 -7.84 20.65 -18.17
C THR A 568 -7.08 20.71 -19.49
N ARG A 569 -5.78 20.38 -19.46
CA ARG A 569 -4.93 20.26 -20.67
C ARG A 569 -4.34 18.87 -20.78
N LEU A 570 -4.50 18.22 -21.93
CA LEU A 570 -3.99 16.87 -22.14
C LEU A 570 -2.63 16.91 -22.84
N ASN A 571 -1.71 16.12 -22.30
CA ASN A 571 -0.34 16.08 -22.74
C ASN A 571 0.11 14.64 -22.97
N GLU A 572 0.96 14.48 -23.98
CA GLU A 572 1.59 13.20 -24.31
C GLU A 572 3.10 13.34 -24.26
N LEU A 573 3.79 12.37 -23.66
CA LEU A 573 5.24 12.19 -23.78
C LEU A 573 5.54 10.87 -24.47
N LEU A 574 6.60 10.87 -25.30
CA LEU A 574 7.18 9.65 -25.83
C LEU A 574 8.41 9.28 -25.01
N LEU A 575 8.51 7.99 -24.69
CA LEU A 575 9.75 7.37 -24.29
C LEU A 575 10.39 6.78 -25.55
N VAL A 576 11.53 7.34 -25.94
CA VAL A 576 12.20 7.00 -27.19
C VAL A 576 13.58 6.44 -26.92
N GLN A 577 13.97 5.48 -27.75
CA GLN A 577 15.28 4.85 -27.72
C GLN A 577 16.10 5.42 -28.88
N ASP A 578 17.06 6.27 -28.54
CA ASP A 578 17.96 6.91 -29.51
C ASP A 578 19.06 5.95 -29.99
N ASP A 579 19.52 5.04 -29.12
CA ASP A 579 20.49 3.98 -29.43
C ASP A 579 19.85 2.59 -29.28
N PRO A 580 19.76 1.78 -30.35
CA PRO A 580 19.20 0.43 -30.29
C PRO A 580 20.07 -0.56 -29.50
N LYS A 581 21.31 -0.20 -29.13
CA LYS A 581 22.20 -1.08 -28.37
C LYS A 581 21.74 -1.18 -26.91
N THR A 582 21.40 -2.39 -26.51
CA THR A 582 21.34 -2.74 -25.08
C THR A 582 22.75 -2.79 -24.51
N TYR A 583 22.86 -2.52 -23.22
CA TYR A 583 24.10 -2.73 -22.49
C TYR A 583 23.82 -3.56 -21.24
N SER A 584 24.82 -4.29 -20.76
CA SER A 584 24.70 -5.14 -19.58
C SER A 584 25.64 -4.70 -18.46
N ILE A 585 25.12 -4.74 -17.24
CA ILE A 585 25.90 -4.57 -16.01
C ILE A 585 25.99 -5.93 -15.33
N SER A 586 27.22 -6.39 -15.09
CA SER A 586 27.43 -7.59 -14.27
C SER A 586 27.15 -7.29 -12.82
N ALA A 587 26.44 -8.20 -12.16
CA ALA A 587 26.13 -8.14 -10.75
C ALA A 587 26.25 -9.53 -10.12
N GLN A 588 26.34 -9.59 -8.81
CA GLN A 588 26.35 -10.84 -8.05
C GLN A 588 25.77 -10.60 -6.66
N ARG A 589 25.23 -11.66 -6.05
CA ARG A 589 24.82 -11.64 -4.64
C ARG A 589 26.01 -12.03 -3.79
N LYS A 590 26.17 -11.37 -2.65
CA LYS A 590 27.26 -11.67 -1.70
C LYS A 590 26.71 -12.31 -0.43
N PRO A 591 26.37 -13.62 -0.44
CA PRO A 591 25.90 -14.31 0.75
C PRO A 591 27.07 -14.54 1.71
N GLU A 592 27.45 -13.50 2.45
CA GLU A 592 28.50 -13.55 3.47
C GLU A 592 27.95 -13.16 4.85
N GLY A 593 28.74 -13.46 5.88
CA GLY A 593 28.41 -13.14 7.27
C GLY A 593 27.51 -14.17 7.96
N PRO A 594 27.29 -14.01 9.27
CA PRO A 594 26.51 -14.96 10.05
C PRO A 594 24.99 -14.87 9.77
N ILE A 595 24.29 -16.01 9.75
CA ILE A 595 22.83 -16.09 9.56
C ILE A 595 22.17 -16.94 10.64
N LEU A 596 21.11 -16.41 11.24
CA LEU A 596 20.16 -17.15 12.06
C LEU A 596 18.87 -17.45 11.25
N PRO A 597 18.64 -18.70 10.84
CA PRO A 597 17.37 -19.10 10.24
C PRO A 597 16.28 -19.20 11.30
N VAL A 598 15.08 -18.72 10.96
CA VAL A 598 13.87 -18.81 11.78
C VAL A 598 12.75 -19.36 10.90
N SER A 599 12.29 -20.58 11.18
CA SER A 599 11.22 -21.22 10.41
C SER A 599 9.93 -21.28 11.21
N ILE A 600 8.83 -20.84 10.61
CA ILE A 600 7.50 -20.84 11.21
C ILE A 600 6.70 -21.94 10.53
N ILE A 601 6.31 -22.96 11.30
CA ILE A 601 5.78 -24.20 10.77
C ILE A 601 4.37 -24.44 11.34
N PRO A 602 3.33 -24.57 10.49
CA PRO A 602 1.99 -24.86 10.95
C PRO A 602 1.89 -26.27 11.54
N HIS A 603 1.29 -26.36 12.71
CA HIS A 603 1.02 -27.60 13.46
C HIS A 603 -0.45 -27.65 13.89
N THR A 604 -0.97 -28.87 14.04
CA THR A 604 -2.26 -29.15 14.66
C THR A 604 -2.07 -29.65 16.09
N PRO A 605 -2.97 -29.33 17.03
CA PRO A 605 -2.95 -29.90 18.37
C PRO A 605 -3.11 -31.43 18.31
N THR A 606 -2.50 -32.18 19.25
CA THR A 606 -2.83 -33.60 19.44
C THR A 606 -3.85 -33.77 20.57
N ASP A 607 -4.74 -34.75 20.43
CA ASP A 607 -5.68 -35.11 21.49
C ASP A 607 -4.93 -35.74 22.66
N GLY A 608 -4.98 -35.09 23.83
CA GLY A 608 -4.45 -35.62 25.09
C GLY A 608 -2.94 -35.48 25.32
N GLY A 609 -2.20 -34.77 24.46
CA GLY A 609 -0.75 -34.56 24.61
C GLY A 609 -0.27 -33.12 24.40
N LEU A 610 0.84 -32.74 25.03
CA LEU A 610 1.48 -31.43 24.92
C LEU A 610 2.48 -31.34 23.73
N SER A 611 2.26 -32.08 22.64
CA SER A 611 3.03 -31.95 21.39
C SER A 611 2.10 -31.79 20.19
N GLY A 612 2.32 -30.80 19.32
CA GLY A 612 1.52 -30.65 18.09
C GLY A 612 2.02 -31.62 17.00
N THR A 613 1.11 -32.18 16.20
CA THR A 613 1.49 -32.84 14.95
C THR A 613 1.71 -31.79 13.88
N PRO A 614 2.85 -31.79 13.16
CA PRO A 614 3.00 -30.92 12.02
C PRO A 614 1.95 -31.27 10.96
N VAL A 615 1.36 -30.27 10.32
CA VAL A 615 0.37 -30.47 9.24
C VAL A 615 1.12 -30.96 8.00
N MET A 616 1.46 -32.25 7.98
CA MET A 616 2.41 -32.86 7.05
C MET A 616 1.79 -33.60 5.85
N ASP A 617 0.47 -33.57 5.68
CA ASP A 617 -0.20 -34.39 4.65
C ASP A 617 0.11 -33.97 3.20
N ALA A 618 0.84 -32.87 2.95
CA ALA A 618 1.41 -32.55 1.65
C ALA A 618 2.71 -31.70 1.70
N GLY A 619 3.88 -32.34 1.61
CA GLY A 619 4.99 -31.79 0.80
C GLY A 619 5.78 -30.56 1.28
N VAL A 620 6.01 -30.32 2.59
CA VAL A 620 6.97 -29.29 3.03
C VAL A 620 8.36 -29.56 2.41
N PRO A 621 8.94 -28.62 1.64
CA PRO A 621 10.24 -28.85 1.02
C PRO A 621 11.34 -29.06 2.05
N LYS A 622 12.19 -30.07 1.85
CA LYS A 622 13.29 -30.40 2.78
C LYS A 622 14.22 -29.23 3.12
N TRP A 623 14.35 -28.25 2.22
CA TRP A 623 15.18 -27.07 2.44
C TRP A 623 14.60 -26.08 3.46
N CYS A 624 13.32 -26.19 3.82
CA CYS A 624 12.68 -25.31 4.82
C CYS A 624 13.14 -25.63 6.25
N ASP A 625 13.71 -26.82 6.46
CA ASP A 625 14.16 -27.31 7.75
C ASP A 625 15.69 -27.31 7.82
N THR A 626 16.29 -26.15 8.10
CA THR A 626 17.76 -25.93 7.96
C THR A 626 18.53 -25.76 9.27
N GLY A 627 17.87 -25.77 10.43
CA GLY A 627 18.51 -25.42 11.72
C GLY A 627 18.06 -24.03 12.22
N GLY A 628 18.49 -23.62 13.41
CA GLY A 628 18.14 -22.30 13.97
C GLY A 628 16.91 -22.32 14.87
N ILE A 629 16.00 -21.36 14.73
CA ILE A 629 14.79 -21.30 15.56
C ILE A 629 13.62 -21.87 14.77
N ILE A 630 12.87 -22.79 15.37
CA ILE A 630 11.65 -23.35 14.78
C ILE A 630 10.47 -22.95 15.65
N ILE A 631 9.54 -22.19 15.10
CA ILE A 631 8.32 -21.76 15.78
C ILE A 631 7.17 -22.63 15.28
N GLN A 632 6.58 -23.41 16.17
CA GLN A 632 5.40 -24.21 15.88
C GLN A 632 4.16 -23.38 16.21
N VAL A 633 3.28 -23.18 15.24
CA VAL A 633 2.06 -22.36 15.37
C VAL A 633 0.84 -23.13 14.89
N ASP A 634 -0.27 -22.93 15.57
CA ASP A 634 -1.59 -23.34 15.12
C ASP A 634 -2.35 -22.11 14.64
N ASP A 635 -2.64 -22.05 13.33
CA ASP A 635 -3.39 -20.95 12.75
C ASP A 635 -4.87 -20.98 13.11
N GLU A 636 -5.42 -22.12 13.54
CA GLU A 636 -6.82 -22.20 13.95
C GLU A 636 -7.07 -21.43 15.26
N VAL A 637 -6.08 -21.37 16.16
CA VAL A 637 -6.15 -20.62 17.42
C VAL A 637 -6.32 -19.12 17.19
N PHE A 638 -5.81 -18.60 16.08
CA PHE A 638 -5.96 -17.19 15.71
C PHE A 638 -7.12 -16.92 14.75
N SER A 639 -7.90 -17.95 14.41
CA SER A 639 -9.02 -17.83 13.48
C SER A 639 -10.33 -17.58 14.22
N LEU A 640 -11.17 -16.68 13.70
CA LEU A 640 -12.53 -16.55 14.21
C LEU A 640 -13.37 -17.73 13.72
N LYS A 641 -13.93 -18.50 14.66
CA LYS A 641 -14.78 -19.65 14.37
C LYS A 641 -16.22 -19.27 13.99
N SER A 642 -16.65 -18.07 14.38
CA SER A 642 -17.97 -17.52 14.05
C SER A 642 -17.87 -16.56 12.87
N GLU A 643 -18.83 -16.66 11.95
CA GLU A 643 -19.02 -15.72 10.83
C GLU A 643 -19.48 -14.34 11.33
N ASN A 644 -20.20 -14.30 12.46
CA ASN A 644 -20.59 -13.09 13.19
C ASN A 644 -20.01 -13.13 14.60
N PRO A 645 -18.70 -12.86 14.78
CA PRO A 645 -18.13 -12.87 16.09
C PRO A 645 -18.69 -11.71 16.92
N SER A 646 -18.92 -11.95 18.21
CA SER A 646 -19.21 -10.85 19.12
C SER A 646 -17.98 -9.95 19.28
N GLU A 647 -18.18 -8.71 19.68
CA GLU A 647 -17.07 -7.80 19.97
C GLU A 647 -16.09 -8.38 21.00
N ALA A 648 -16.62 -9.07 22.02
CA ALA A 648 -15.82 -9.80 22.99
C ALA A 648 -14.93 -10.86 22.31
N GLN A 649 -15.48 -11.68 21.40
CA GLN A 649 -14.69 -12.67 20.66
C GLN A 649 -13.59 -12.03 19.81
N MET A 650 -13.88 -10.89 19.16
CA MET A 650 -12.90 -10.18 18.35
C MET A 650 -11.78 -9.55 19.20
N GLN A 651 -12.12 -8.98 20.35
CA GLN A 651 -11.12 -8.44 21.29
C GLN A 651 -10.28 -9.55 21.93
N LEU A 652 -10.87 -10.69 22.30
CA LEU A 652 -10.13 -11.85 22.81
C LEU A 652 -9.13 -12.38 21.79
N ARG A 653 -9.55 -12.54 20.53
CA ARG A 653 -8.62 -12.87 19.42
C ARG A 653 -7.51 -11.85 19.31
N SER A 654 -7.84 -10.56 19.36
CA SER A 654 -6.86 -9.49 19.26
C SER A 654 -5.85 -9.52 20.41
N ALA A 655 -6.29 -9.83 21.63
CA ALA A 655 -5.44 -9.99 22.79
C ALA A 655 -4.49 -11.19 22.63
N LEU A 656 -5.00 -12.30 22.11
CA LEU A 656 -4.23 -13.51 21.88
C LEU A 656 -3.14 -13.31 20.80
N VAL A 657 -3.48 -12.63 19.70
CA VAL A 657 -2.51 -12.29 18.64
C VAL A 657 -1.47 -11.29 19.18
N THR A 658 -1.88 -10.31 19.99
CA THR A 658 -0.95 -9.35 20.63
C THR A 658 0.02 -10.06 21.57
N LEU A 659 -0.48 -11.00 22.38
CA LEU A 659 0.33 -11.84 23.26
C LEU A 659 1.36 -12.65 22.46
N PHE A 660 0.93 -13.28 21.36
CA PHE A 660 1.83 -14.00 20.46
C PHE A 660 2.92 -13.08 19.88
N ALA A 661 2.55 -11.88 19.41
CA ALA A 661 3.49 -10.90 18.87
C ALA A 661 4.57 -10.49 19.89
N VAL A 662 4.15 -10.17 21.12
CA VAL A 662 5.05 -9.80 22.22
C VAL A 662 5.98 -10.96 22.59
N LEU A 663 5.44 -12.18 22.69
CA LEU A 663 6.20 -13.38 22.99
C LEU A 663 7.30 -13.63 21.94
N MET A 664 6.97 -13.51 20.65
CA MET A 664 7.94 -13.67 19.56
C MET A 664 9.00 -12.57 19.60
N GLN A 665 8.60 -11.31 19.78
CA GLN A 665 9.54 -10.18 19.83
C GLN A 665 10.58 -10.37 20.94
N ILE A 666 10.14 -10.69 22.17
CA ILE A 666 11.05 -10.84 23.30
C ILE A 666 11.91 -12.09 23.16
N THR A 667 11.36 -13.21 22.67
CA THR A 667 12.14 -14.44 22.46
C THR A 667 13.26 -14.23 21.44
N LEU A 668 12.95 -13.64 20.29
CA LEU A 668 13.95 -13.34 19.26
C LEU A 668 14.95 -12.29 19.74
N TRP A 669 14.50 -11.31 20.52
CA TRP A 669 15.38 -10.33 21.16
C TRP A 669 16.39 -10.99 22.09
N VAL A 670 15.95 -11.88 22.99
CA VAL A 670 16.82 -12.59 23.95
C VAL A 670 17.85 -13.45 23.22
N VAL A 671 17.44 -14.23 22.20
CA VAL A 671 18.40 -15.04 21.43
C VAL A 671 19.42 -14.14 20.74
N ARG A 672 18.97 -13.04 20.13
CA ARG A 672 19.85 -12.06 19.49
C ARG A 672 20.85 -11.47 20.49
N GLU A 673 20.39 -10.97 21.64
CA GLU A 673 21.23 -10.32 22.65
C GLU A 673 22.34 -11.27 23.12
N LYS A 674 22.03 -12.55 23.31
CA LYS A 674 23.03 -13.58 23.65
C LYS A 674 24.01 -13.90 22.52
N LEU A 675 23.61 -13.71 21.26
CA LEU A 675 24.50 -13.85 20.12
C LEU A 675 25.46 -12.67 19.99
N ALA A 676 25.09 -11.49 20.50
CA ALA A 676 25.88 -10.27 20.43
C ALA A 676 27.17 -10.30 21.24
N ILE A 677 27.23 -11.15 22.28
CA ILE A 677 28.30 -11.18 23.28
C ILE A 677 29.11 -12.47 23.09
N ASN A 678 30.44 -12.37 22.90
CA ASN A 678 31.31 -13.54 22.89
C ASN A 678 31.64 -14.02 24.32
N SER A 679 32.27 -15.19 24.46
CA SER A 679 32.67 -15.77 25.76
C SER A 679 33.65 -14.89 26.58
N ALA A 680 34.21 -13.84 25.97
CA ALA A 680 35.11 -12.86 26.57
C ALA A 680 34.46 -11.47 26.75
N GLY A 681 33.14 -11.33 26.52
CA GLY A 681 32.41 -10.07 26.70
C GLY A 681 32.55 -9.06 25.57
N GLN A 682 33.16 -9.39 24.43
CA GLN A 682 33.29 -8.47 23.28
C GLN A 682 32.12 -8.61 22.30
N HIS A 683 31.73 -7.49 21.69
CA HIS A 683 30.69 -7.43 20.67
C HIS A 683 31.11 -8.17 19.39
N LYS A 684 30.26 -9.10 18.94
CA LYS A 684 30.42 -9.82 17.67
C LYS A 684 29.59 -9.18 16.55
N GLU A 685 29.96 -9.50 15.31
CA GLU A 685 29.10 -9.23 14.16
C GLU A 685 27.75 -9.96 14.34
N MET A 686 26.65 -9.21 14.20
CA MET A 686 25.32 -9.72 14.49
C MET A 686 24.80 -10.58 13.33
N PRO A 687 24.25 -11.78 13.61
CA PRO A 687 23.67 -12.61 12.57
C PRO A 687 22.48 -11.92 11.90
N LYS A 688 22.44 -11.98 10.57
CA LYS A 688 21.24 -11.65 9.79
C LYS A 688 20.17 -12.68 10.13
N ILE A 689 18.93 -12.23 10.37
CA ILE A 689 17.82 -13.11 10.71
C ILE A 689 17.02 -13.38 9.44
N PHE A 690 16.96 -14.65 9.04
CA PHE A 690 16.17 -15.07 7.88
C PHE A 690 14.90 -15.77 8.36
N MET A 691 13.74 -15.16 8.17
CA MET A 691 12.44 -15.70 8.58
C MET A 691 11.74 -16.37 7.41
N LEU A 692 11.44 -17.66 7.53
CA LEU A 692 10.64 -18.42 6.57
C LEU A 692 9.28 -18.77 7.17
N ARG A 693 8.21 -18.17 6.64
CA ARG A 693 6.84 -18.44 7.07
C ARG A 693 6.17 -19.45 6.15
N LEU A 694 5.88 -20.63 6.67
CA LEU A 694 5.03 -21.61 6.00
C LEU A 694 3.56 -21.33 6.36
N GLN A 695 2.67 -21.31 5.37
CA GLN A 695 1.24 -21.11 5.60
C GLN A 695 0.41 -22.18 4.89
N LYS A 696 -0.68 -22.63 5.53
CA LYS A 696 -1.57 -23.66 4.98
C LYS A 696 -2.25 -23.15 3.70
N GLU A 697 -2.92 -22.00 3.80
CA GLU A 697 -3.67 -21.38 2.70
C GLU A 697 -2.91 -20.19 2.07
N GLY A 698 -3.23 -19.89 0.81
CA GLY A 698 -2.82 -18.66 0.13
C GLY A 698 -3.45 -17.39 0.72
N LYS A 699 -3.22 -16.22 0.08
CA LYS A 699 -3.97 -15.00 0.41
C LYS A 699 -5.46 -15.28 0.18
N GLY A 700 -6.23 -15.40 1.27
CA GLY A 700 -7.69 -15.49 1.19
C GLY A 700 -8.29 -14.19 0.67
N GLY A 701 -9.44 -14.29 -0.02
CA GLY A 701 -10.27 -13.13 -0.34
C GLY A 701 -10.70 -12.39 0.93
N THR A 702 -11.11 -11.14 0.77
CA THR A 702 -11.43 -10.16 1.83
C THR A 702 -12.55 -10.57 2.80
N ASP A 703 -13.24 -11.67 2.53
CA ASP A 703 -14.49 -12.05 3.21
C ASP A 703 -14.52 -13.50 3.75
N LYS A 704 -13.35 -14.14 3.93
CA LYS A 704 -13.25 -15.22 4.93
C LYS A 704 -13.25 -14.59 6.34
N PRO A 705 -13.77 -15.26 7.40
CA PRO A 705 -13.51 -14.81 8.77
C PRO A 705 -11.99 -14.61 8.92
N PRO A 706 -11.54 -13.52 9.58
CA PRO A 706 -10.13 -13.14 9.66
C PRO A 706 -9.25 -14.36 9.94
N SER A 707 -8.52 -14.81 8.92
CA SER A 707 -7.78 -16.08 9.01
C SER A 707 -6.63 -15.93 10.00
N GLY A 708 -6.33 -17.00 10.74
CA GLY A 708 -5.14 -17.00 11.60
C GLY A 708 -3.85 -16.84 10.79
N SER A 709 -3.81 -17.34 9.56
CA SER A 709 -2.68 -17.14 8.63
C SER A 709 -2.43 -15.65 8.33
N GLU A 710 -3.47 -14.82 8.21
CA GLU A 710 -3.35 -13.37 8.05
C GLU A 710 -2.86 -12.69 9.34
N ALA A 711 -3.37 -13.09 10.50
CA ALA A 711 -2.89 -12.58 11.78
C ALA A 711 -1.39 -12.89 11.99
N ILE A 712 -0.98 -14.13 11.70
CA ILE A 712 0.42 -14.54 11.72
C ILE A 712 1.24 -13.71 10.72
N TYR A 713 0.74 -13.48 9.50
CA TYR A 713 1.42 -12.63 8.52
C TYR A 713 1.66 -11.21 9.07
N ALA A 714 0.64 -10.61 9.67
CA ALA A 714 0.72 -9.29 10.26
C ALA A 714 1.77 -9.23 11.39
N VAL A 715 1.77 -10.22 12.29
CA VAL A 715 2.74 -10.30 13.38
C VAL A 715 4.17 -10.41 12.84
N PHE A 716 4.43 -11.30 11.88
CA PHE A 716 5.79 -11.44 11.34
C PHE A 716 6.22 -10.22 10.53
N LYS A 717 5.31 -9.53 9.85
CA LYS A 717 5.63 -8.25 9.20
C LYS A 717 5.99 -7.18 10.22
N ALA A 718 5.33 -7.16 11.37
CA ALA A 718 5.70 -6.29 12.48
C ALA A 718 7.09 -6.64 13.05
N LEU A 719 7.37 -7.93 13.26
CA LEU A 719 8.68 -8.42 13.74
C LEU A 719 9.82 -8.07 12.79
N GLU A 720 9.62 -8.20 11.46
CA GLU A 720 10.60 -7.81 10.44
C GLU A 720 10.98 -6.32 10.58
N LEU A 721 10.00 -5.46 10.83
CA LEU A 721 10.23 -4.02 11.00
C LEU A 721 10.88 -3.67 12.35
N THR A 722 10.43 -4.28 13.45
CA THR A 722 10.87 -3.92 14.81
C THR A 722 12.24 -4.48 15.15
N LEU A 723 12.50 -5.74 14.80
CA LEU A 723 13.82 -6.37 14.94
C LEU A 723 14.81 -5.86 13.90
N GLY A 724 14.33 -5.31 12.77
CA GLY A 724 15.16 -4.69 11.73
C GLY A 724 16.08 -3.57 12.23
N HIS A 725 15.79 -2.97 13.38
CA HIS A 725 16.65 -1.97 14.02
C HIS A 725 17.92 -2.53 14.63
N GLU A 726 17.83 -3.80 14.99
CA GLU A 726 18.78 -4.49 15.84
C GLU A 726 19.67 -5.44 15.05
N SER A 727 19.16 -5.99 13.95
CA SER A 727 19.88 -6.78 12.96
C SER A 727 19.15 -6.71 11.62
N SER A 728 19.83 -7.07 10.53
CA SER A 728 19.18 -7.23 9.22
C SER A 728 18.20 -8.40 9.31
N VAL A 729 16.91 -8.13 9.14
CA VAL A 729 15.84 -9.14 9.15
C VAL A 729 15.20 -9.20 7.77
N PHE A 730 15.12 -10.40 7.20
CA PHE A 730 14.48 -10.64 5.92
C PHE A 730 13.45 -11.75 6.06
N MET A 731 12.21 -11.51 5.61
CA MET A 731 11.12 -12.47 5.73
C MET A 731 10.56 -12.91 4.38
N GLN A 732 10.44 -14.23 4.18
CA GLN A 732 9.78 -14.85 3.03
C GLN A 732 8.60 -15.73 3.44
N GLY A 733 7.58 -15.84 2.58
CA GLY A 733 6.45 -16.76 2.75
C GLY A 733 6.41 -17.89 1.72
N LEU A 734 5.91 -19.07 2.12
CA LEU A 734 5.62 -20.20 1.25
C LEU A 734 4.25 -20.80 1.59
N VAL A 735 3.40 -20.97 0.57
CA VAL A 735 2.06 -21.58 0.70
C VAL A 735 2.17 -23.09 0.48
N LEU A 736 1.56 -23.88 1.37
CA LEU A 736 1.64 -25.34 1.37
C LEU A 736 0.54 -26.03 0.52
N ASP A 737 -0.67 -25.47 0.42
CA ASP A 737 -1.81 -26.10 -0.30
C ASP A 737 -1.59 -26.32 -1.82
N LYS A 738 -0.75 -25.50 -2.46
CA LYS A 738 -0.51 -25.46 -3.91
C LYS A 738 0.98 -25.34 -4.21
N ILE A 739 1.83 -26.16 -3.56
CA ILE A 739 3.26 -26.16 -3.86
C ILE A 739 3.49 -26.69 -5.29
N SER A 740 3.59 -25.77 -6.24
CA SER A 740 4.08 -26.04 -7.57
C SER A 740 5.61 -26.01 -7.58
N LYS A 741 6.22 -26.60 -8.61
CA LYS A 741 7.66 -26.44 -8.86
C LYS A 741 8.06 -24.95 -8.92
N TYR A 742 7.18 -24.10 -9.44
CA TYR A 742 7.38 -22.65 -9.57
C TYR A 742 7.38 -21.94 -8.22
N SER A 743 6.39 -22.20 -7.34
CA SER A 743 6.32 -21.54 -6.03
C SER A 743 7.48 -21.94 -5.12
N ASN A 744 7.89 -23.21 -5.18
CA ASN A 744 9.05 -23.71 -4.45
C ASN A 744 10.38 -23.09 -4.94
N THR A 745 10.59 -23.04 -6.26
CA THR A 745 11.77 -22.40 -6.87
C THR A 745 11.81 -20.89 -6.62
N GLY A 746 10.66 -20.22 -6.68
CA GLY A 746 10.54 -18.79 -6.41
C GLY A 746 10.87 -18.46 -4.95
N ALA A 747 10.25 -19.16 -3.99
CA ALA A 747 10.48 -18.93 -2.56
C ALA A 747 11.93 -19.20 -2.14
N SER A 748 12.55 -20.26 -2.69
CA SER A 748 13.97 -20.54 -2.44
C SER A 748 14.91 -19.52 -3.11
N SER A 749 14.57 -19.02 -4.30
CA SER A 749 15.36 -17.98 -4.97
C SER A 749 15.27 -16.62 -4.28
N ALA A 750 14.11 -16.30 -3.70
CA ALA A 750 13.87 -15.07 -2.95
C ALA A 750 14.83 -14.89 -1.76
N ILE A 751 15.34 -15.99 -1.20
CA ILE A 751 16.35 -15.99 -0.12
C ILE A 751 17.56 -15.15 -0.49
N LEU A 752 18.00 -15.23 -1.75
CA LEU A 752 19.17 -14.51 -2.22
C LEU A 752 18.98 -12.98 -2.24
N SER A 753 17.73 -12.50 -2.20
CA SER A 753 17.43 -11.07 -2.19
C SER A 753 17.64 -10.40 -0.82
N GLY A 754 17.83 -11.19 0.24
CA GLY A 754 18.25 -10.71 1.56
C GLY A 754 19.76 -10.41 1.67
N PHE A 755 20.55 -10.71 0.64
CA PHE A 755 21.99 -10.48 0.63
C PHE A 755 22.40 -9.22 -0.15
N PRO A 756 23.53 -8.60 0.23
CA PRO A 756 24.10 -7.47 -0.50
C PRO A 756 24.26 -7.74 -1.98
N LEU A 757 24.09 -6.69 -2.76
CA LEU A 757 24.17 -6.71 -4.21
C LEU A 757 25.45 -6.00 -4.64
N VAL A 758 26.35 -6.74 -5.29
CA VAL A 758 27.58 -6.19 -5.87
C VAL A 758 27.33 -5.95 -7.35
N MET A 759 27.49 -4.72 -7.83
CA MET A 759 27.22 -4.35 -9.21
C MET A 759 28.40 -3.61 -9.83
N LYS A 760 28.70 -3.91 -11.09
CA LYS A 760 29.74 -3.18 -11.81
C LYS A 760 29.31 -1.71 -11.93
N THR A 761 30.24 -0.80 -11.67
CA THR A 761 29.98 0.64 -11.71
C THR A 761 30.73 1.31 -12.85
N ASP A 762 30.06 2.26 -13.50
CA ASP A 762 30.65 3.12 -14.54
C ASP A 762 31.37 4.35 -13.94
N ALA A 763 31.37 4.50 -12.60
CA ALA A 763 32.09 5.56 -11.89
C ALA A 763 33.62 5.56 -12.10
N GLY A 764 34.12 4.58 -12.88
CA GLY A 764 35.32 4.72 -13.68
C GLY A 764 36.54 4.02 -13.10
N ASN A 765 37.39 3.58 -14.02
CA ASN A 765 38.81 3.26 -13.83
C ASN A 765 39.64 4.48 -13.34
N ALA A 766 38.99 5.55 -12.85
CA ALA A 766 39.58 6.78 -12.36
C ALA A 766 39.70 6.68 -10.84
N GLN A 767 40.91 6.40 -10.37
CA GLN A 767 41.39 6.45 -8.99
C GLN A 767 40.35 6.16 -7.88
N VAL A 768 40.37 4.90 -7.43
CA VAL A 768 39.74 4.37 -6.20
C VAL A 768 39.94 5.28 -4.97
N SER A 769 40.95 6.15 -4.96
CA SER A 769 41.31 7.01 -3.82
C SER A 769 40.32 8.14 -3.50
N ASN A 770 39.47 8.57 -4.44
CA ASN A 770 38.59 9.74 -4.25
C ASN A 770 37.09 9.41 -4.21
N PHE A 771 36.70 8.13 -4.11
CA PHE A 771 35.29 7.76 -3.99
C PHE A 771 34.80 7.94 -2.57
N GLU A 772 33.75 8.74 -2.39
CA GLU A 772 33.08 8.90 -1.10
C GLU A 772 31.87 7.96 -1.01
N PRO A 773 31.74 7.16 0.07
CA PRO A 773 30.58 6.29 0.29
C PRO A 773 29.25 7.04 0.28
N ILE A 774 28.23 6.38 -0.25
CA ILE A 774 26.87 6.93 -0.36
C ILE A 774 25.96 6.26 0.67
N GLY A 775 25.31 7.07 1.49
CA GLY A 775 24.22 6.66 2.37
C GLY A 775 22.87 6.94 1.72
N ILE A 776 21.89 6.07 1.93
CA ILE A 776 20.51 6.30 1.50
C ILE A 776 19.62 6.10 2.71
N LEU A 777 18.86 7.12 3.09
CA LEU A 777 17.85 7.04 4.14
C LEU A 777 16.48 7.16 3.50
N ASN A 778 15.72 6.08 3.57
CA ASN A 778 14.36 6.00 3.04
C ASN A 778 13.36 5.90 4.20
N TYR A 779 12.38 6.79 4.30
CA TYR A 779 11.41 6.74 5.40
C TYR A 779 9.99 7.11 4.99
N ALA A 780 9.04 6.60 5.77
CA ALA A 780 7.62 6.79 5.61
C ALA A 780 6.94 6.98 6.96
N THR A 781 5.88 7.80 6.99
CA THR A 781 5.07 8.04 8.19
C THR A 781 3.63 7.62 7.93
N ARG A 782 3.00 6.93 8.88
CA ARG A 782 1.59 6.49 8.82
C ARG A 782 0.89 6.70 10.16
N PRO A 783 -0.43 6.92 10.21
CA PRO A 783 -1.14 6.93 11.47
C PRO A 783 -1.03 5.58 12.20
N CYS A 784 -0.87 5.61 13.53
CA CYS A 784 -0.88 4.42 14.39
C CYS A 784 -1.74 4.59 15.65
N ASN A 785 -2.26 5.80 15.87
CA ASN A 785 -3.37 6.07 16.78
C ASN A 785 -4.21 7.15 16.10
N GLN A 786 -5.37 6.78 15.55
CA GLN A 786 -6.27 7.69 14.84
C GLN A 786 -7.71 7.33 15.19
N PHE A 787 -8.45 8.31 15.69
CA PHE A 787 -9.85 8.16 16.08
C PHE A 787 -10.62 9.45 15.80
N GLY A 788 -11.65 9.35 14.97
CA GLY A 788 -12.36 10.53 14.48
C GLY A 788 -11.38 11.56 13.88
N ASP A 789 -11.66 12.84 14.10
CA ASP A 789 -10.82 13.96 13.67
C ASP A 789 -10.17 14.65 14.88
N THR A 790 -9.53 13.86 15.75
CA THR A 790 -8.86 14.39 16.95
C THR A 790 -7.43 14.84 16.64
N SER A 791 -7.06 16.03 17.11
CA SER A 791 -5.73 16.67 16.97
C SER A 791 -4.58 15.96 17.71
N ASN A 792 -4.83 14.79 18.30
CA ASN A 792 -3.86 14.00 19.06
C ASN A 792 -3.48 12.71 18.31
N SER A 793 -3.53 12.73 16.99
CA SER A 793 -3.15 11.58 16.18
C SER A 793 -1.67 11.26 16.37
N LEU A 794 -1.36 9.98 16.59
CA LEU A 794 0.01 9.49 16.64
C LEU A 794 0.36 8.80 15.32
N PHE A 795 1.61 8.94 14.91
CA PHE A 795 2.14 8.44 13.67
C PHE A 795 3.32 7.50 13.91
N LEU A 796 3.34 6.39 13.21
CA LEU A 796 4.48 5.51 13.12
C LEU A 796 5.38 5.96 11.97
N MET A 797 6.60 6.37 12.30
CA MET A 797 7.68 6.62 11.34
C MET A 797 8.53 5.37 11.19
N SER A 798 8.50 4.80 9.99
CA SER A 798 9.33 3.68 9.57
C SER A 798 10.44 4.17 8.65
N SER A 799 11.70 3.83 8.90
CA SER A 799 12.82 4.16 8.04
C SER A 799 13.68 2.94 7.73
N LYS A 800 14.30 2.88 6.55
CA LYS A 800 15.33 1.93 6.18
C LYS A 800 16.53 2.68 5.62
N SER A 801 17.71 2.29 6.07
CA SER A 801 18.96 2.84 5.57
C SER A 801 19.65 1.86 4.62
N TYR A 802 20.39 2.38 3.65
CA TYR A 802 21.23 1.60 2.75
C TYR A 802 22.58 2.28 2.63
N THR A 803 23.61 1.49 2.37
CA THR A 803 24.97 1.99 2.17
C THR A 803 25.54 1.43 0.87
N ALA A 804 26.28 2.27 0.16
CA ALA A 804 26.94 1.92 -1.08
C ALA A 804 28.42 2.26 -0.98
N PHE A 805 29.24 1.20 -0.98
CA PHE A 805 30.70 1.29 -0.93
C PHE A 805 31.33 0.80 -2.23
N LEU A 806 32.52 1.30 -2.54
CA LEU A 806 33.33 0.76 -3.62
C LEU A 806 34.11 -0.46 -3.12
N GLN A 807 34.07 -1.56 -3.88
CA GLN A 807 34.86 -2.76 -3.63
C GLN A 807 35.64 -3.13 -4.91
N THR A 808 36.84 -3.69 -4.76
CA THR A 808 37.72 -4.07 -5.89
C THR A 808 37.64 -5.56 -6.25
N ASP A 809 37.17 -6.41 -5.33
CA ASP A 809 37.03 -7.87 -5.49
C ASP A 809 35.54 -8.24 -5.54
N PRO A 810 35.05 -9.03 -6.53
CA PRO A 810 35.77 -9.71 -7.62
C PRO A 810 35.93 -8.90 -8.90
N PHE A 811 35.51 -7.64 -8.90
CA PHE A 811 35.75 -6.63 -9.92
C PHE A 811 35.50 -5.26 -9.28
N GLN A 812 35.97 -4.18 -9.92
CA GLN A 812 35.65 -2.82 -9.46
C GLN A 812 34.13 -2.61 -9.53
N ALA A 813 33.51 -2.55 -8.35
CA ALA A 813 32.07 -2.67 -8.18
C ALA A 813 31.59 -1.81 -7.02
N MET A 814 30.30 -1.47 -7.04
CA MET A 814 29.60 -0.92 -5.90
C MET A 814 28.90 -2.06 -5.16
N ILE A 815 29.17 -2.22 -3.87
CA ILE A 815 28.39 -3.09 -2.99
C ILE A 815 27.29 -2.26 -2.34
N LEU A 816 26.04 -2.63 -2.62
CA LEU A 816 24.85 -2.06 -2.00
C LEU A 816 24.36 -3.00 -0.91
N GLU A 817 24.29 -2.50 0.31
CA GLU A 817 23.84 -3.24 1.49
C GLU A 817 22.70 -2.51 2.21
N GLU A 818 21.71 -3.28 2.65
CA GLU A 818 20.65 -2.82 3.55
C GLU A 818 21.20 -2.70 4.98
N GLY A 819 21.05 -1.52 5.55
CA GLY A 819 21.34 -1.24 6.95
C GLY A 819 20.13 -1.45 7.87
N PRO A 820 20.17 -0.92 9.10
CA PRO A 820 19.07 -1.09 10.05
C PRO A 820 17.79 -0.37 9.59
N SER A 821 16.66 -0.97 9.94
CA SER A 821 15.32 -0.36 9.88
C SER A 821 15.02 0.36 11.19
N ARG A 822 14.42 1.56 11.19
CA ARG A 822 13.97 2.21 12.43
C ARG A 822 12.48 2.42 12.44
N LEU A 823 11.93 2.39 13.64
CA LEU A 823 10.50 2.47 13.88
C LEU A 823 10.29 3.32 15.13
N ASN A 824 9.68 4.49 14.97
CA ASN A 824 9.43 5.43 16.06
C ASN A 824 7.98 5.91 16.02
N ILE A 825 7.40 6.16 17.18
CA ILE A 825 6.08 6.78 17.30
C ILE A 825 6.30 8.27 17.50
N LEU A 826 5.62 9.09 16.70
CA LEU A 826 5.67 10.54 16.68
C LEU A 826 4.27 11.10 16.91
N GLY A 827 4.13 12.16 17.69
CA GLY A 827 3.00 13.07 17.65
C GLY A 827 3.22 14.20 16.63
N GLU A 828 2.25 15.11 16.54
CA GLU A 828 2.28 16.21 15.57
C GLU A 828 3.48 17.15 15.79
N SER A 829 3.80 17.46 17.04
CA SER A 829 4.91 18.37 17.39
C SER A 829 6.30 17.84 16.98
N GLU A 830 6.49 16.53 16.91
CA GLU A 830 7.78 15.95 16.50
C GLU A 830 8.04 16.05 14.99
N PHE A 831 7.03 16.39 14.16
CA PHE A 831 7.28 16.66 12.74
C PHE A 831 8.02 17.98 12.51
N ASP A 832 7.84 18.96 13.39
CA ASP A 832 8.57 20.23 13.30
C ASP A 832 10.03 20.08 13.79
N ASN A 833 10.32 19.04 14.58
CA ASN A 833 11.67 18.69 14.99
C ASN A 833 12.02 17.23 14.68
N PRO A 834 12.46 16.91 13.45
CA PRO A 834 12.69 15.54 12.98
C PRO A 834 13.99 14.93 13.52
N LYS A 835 14.07 14.81 14.86
CA LYS A 835 15.22 14.29 15.62
C LYS A 835 15.74 12.98 15.06
N TYR A 836 14.84 12.02 14.82
CA TYR A 836 15.21 10.68 14.36
C TYR A 836 15.82 10.65 12.96
N VAL A 837 15.44 11.59 12.09
CA VAL A 837 16.06 11.73 10.76
C VAL A 837 17.51 12.21 10.92
N PHE A 838 17.74 13.21 11.78
CA PHE A 838 19.10 13.70 12.06
C PHE A 838 19.98 12.67 12.76
N GLU A 839 19.43 11.85 13.66
CA GLU A 839 20.17 10.75 14.30
C GLU A 839 20.68 9.73 13.27
N GLU A 840 19.86 9.40 12.28
CA GLU A 840 20.20 8.44 11.24
C GLU A 840 21.18 9.03 10.21
N ILE A 841 21.07 10.32 9.88
CA ILE A 841 22.09 11.06 9.12
C ILE A 841 23.44 11.01 9.85
N SER A 842 23.45 11.33 11.14
CA SER A 842 24.66 11.28 11.99
C SER A 842 25.25 9.86 12.05
N ARG A 843 24.42 8.82 11.94
CA ARG A 843 24.90 7.43 11.92
C ARG A 843 25.55 7.08 10.59
N LEU A 844 24.92 7.47 9.47
CA LEU A 844 25.48 7.25 8.12
C LEU A 844 26.81 8.00 7.95
N GLU A 845 26.91 9.22 8.48
CA GLU A 845 28.17 9.97 8.54
C GLU A 845 29.25 9.22 9.33
N ARG A 846 28.92 8.68 10.52
CA ARG A 846 29.85 7.86 11.33
C ARG A 846 30.31 6.58 10.62
N VAL A 847 29.50 6.04 9.73
CA VAL A 847 29.83 4.91 8.86
C VAL A 847 30.73 5.33 7.68
N GLY A 848 30.98 6.63 7.51
CA GLY A 848 31.88 7.20 6.50
C GLY A 848 31.17 7.75 5.27
N CYS A 849 29.84 7.83 5.27
CA CYS A 849 29.09 8.39 4.14
C CYS A 849 29.19 9.92 4.14
N LYS A 850 29.70 10.50 3.05
CA LYS A 850 29.75 11.97 2.85
C LYS A 850 28.63 12.48 1.93
N ASN A 851 28.06 11.58 1.14
CA ASN A 851 26.94 11.84 0.25
C ASN A 851 25.73 11.06 0.78
N ILE A 852 24.67 11.75 1.20
CA ILE A 852 23.48 11.10 1.76
C ILE A 852 22.26 11.46 0.95
N ILE A 853 21.58 10.45 0.44
CA ILE A 853 20.30 10.56 -0.24
C ILE A 853 19.19 10.44 0.80
N LEU A 854 18.33 11.46 0.90
CA LEU A 854 17.11 11.41 1.72
C LEU A 854 15.92 11.16 0.80
N LEU A 855 15.31 9.97 0.92
CA LEU A 855 14.09 9.58 0.24
C LEU A 855 12.94 9.59 1.24
N TRP A 856 11.99 10.47 1.04
CA TRP A 856 10.86 10.60 1.95
C TRP A 856 9.54 10.22 1.28
N HIS A 857 8.65 9.64 2.08
CA HIS A 857 7.32 9.22 1.67
C HIS A 857 6.30 9.57 2.77
N HIS A 858 5.07 9.90 2.40
CA HIS A 858 3.97 10.06 3.35
C HIS A 858 2.80 9.16 2.93
N HIS A 859 2.30 8.35 3.86
CA HIS A 859 1.16 7.45 3.62
C HIS A 859 -0.13 8.28 3.52
N GLY A 860 -1.09 7.86 2.68
CA GLY A 860 -2.35 8.59 2.51
C GLY A 860 -2.25 9.90 1.71
N THR A 861 -1.14 10.16 1.03
CA THR A 861 -0.89 11.28 0.09
C THR A 861 -1.81 11.30 -1.14
N TRP A 862 -2.95 10.62 -1.12
CA TRP A 862 -3.96 10.70 -2.18
C TRP A 862 -4.85 11.93 -1.99
N ARG A 863 -4.77 12.59 -0.82
CA ARG A 863 -5.38 13.90 -0.58
C ARG A 863 -4.66 15.01 -1.35
N ILE A 864 -5.46 16.01 -1.71
CA ILE A 864 -5.04 17.28 -2.30
C ILE A 864 -4.14 18.04 -1.31
N GLY A 865 -3.11 18.73 -1.80
CA GLY A 865 -2.07 19.33 -0.96
C GLY A 865 -0.83 18.44 -0.84
N ARG A 866 -0.50 17.62 -1.86
CA ARG A 866 0.72 16.78 -1.85
C ARG A 866 2.02 17.56 -1.64
N THR A 867 1.99 18.86 -1.93
CA THR A 867 3.08 19.83 -1.75
C THR A 867 2.82 20.81 -0.60
N ALA A 868 1.70 20.68 0.12
CA ALA A 868 1.51 21.41 1.37
C ALA A 868 2.64 21.01 2.32
N GLU A 869 3.33 22.00 2.86
CA GLU A 869 4.55 21.81 3.66
C GLU A 869 4.33 20.88 4.86
N ARG A 870 3.09 20.78 5.36
CA ARG A 870 2.70 19.83 6.42
C ARG A 870 2.96 18.36 6.06
N HIS A 871 2.93 17.99 4.78
CA HIS A 871 3.17 16.61 4.33
C HIS A 871 4.61 16.36 3.86
N ALA A 872 5.47 17.39 3.88
CA ALA A 872 6.87 17.33 3.45
C ALA A 872 7.80 18.12 4.40
N PRO A 873 7.79 17.86 5.73
CA PRO A 873 8.49 18.70 6.71
C PRO A 873 10.01 18.80 6.49
N HIS A 874 10.61 17.79 5.86
CA HIS A 874 12.03 17.68 5.51
C HIS A 874 12.42 18.42 4.22
N SER A 875 11.44 18.98 3.53
CA SER A 875 11.67 19.87 2.39
C SER A 875 11.33 21.33 2.76
N LYS A 876 11.01 21.59 4.03
CA LYS A 876 10.83 22.96 4.56
C LYS A 876 12.20 23.64 4.68
N PRO A 877 12.31 24.95 4.39
CA PRO A 877 13.54 25.71 4.59
C PRO A 877 14.16 25.49 5.98
N ASP A 878 13.36 25.54 7.05
CA ASP A 878 13.82 25.34 8.44
C ASP A 878 14.52 23.99 8.68
N PHE A 879 14.10 22.93 8.00
CA PHE A 879 14.79 21.64 8.10
C PHE A 879 16.14 21.71 7.38
N ILE A 880 16.16 22.28 6.18
CA ILE A 880 17.36 22.39 5.33
C ILE A 880 18.42 23.24 6.03
N GLU A 881 18.04 24.35 6.64
CA GLU A 881 18.95 25.22 7.39
C GLU A 881 19.54 24.53 8.62
N ARG A 882 18.71 23.84 9.41
CA ARG A 882 19.19 23.04 10.54
C ARG A 882 20.12 21.90 10.09
N ALA A 883 19.83 21.28 8.96
CA ALA A 883 20.67 20.23 8.39
C ALA A 883 22.03 20.78 7.95
N ALA A 884 22.05 21.94 7.28
CA ALA A 884 23.28 22.61 6.86
C ALA A 884 24.14 23.03 8.07
N GLN A 885 23.53 23.55 9.14
CA GLN A 885 24.23 23.92 10.38
C GLN A 885 24.82 22.70 11.10
N ARG A 886 24.07 21.59 11.17
CA ARG A 886 24.47 20.40 11.91
C ARG A 886 25.46 19.52 11.13
N PHE A 887 25.38 19.53 9.80
CA PHE A 887 26.17 18.68 8.91
C PHE A 887 26.79 19.49 7.74
N PRO A 888 27.65 20.48 8.02
CA PRO A 888 28.19 21.40 7.00
C PRO A 888 29.03 20.69 5.94
N GLU A 889 29.69 19.59 6.30
CA GLU A 889 30.56 18.82 5.42
C GLU A 889 29.82 17.79 4.54
N LEU A 890 28.55 17.50 4.85
CA LEU A 890 27.77 16.50 4.13
C LEU A 890 27.08 17.12 2.92
N THR A 891 26.98 16.34 1.84
CA THR A 891 26.10 16.68 0.72
C THR A 891 24.80 15.89 0.87
N LEU A 892 23.70 16.58 1.16
CA LEU A 892 22.37 15.96 1.28
C LEU A 892 21.58 16.11 -0.02
N TYR A 893 21.19 14.99 -0.60
CA TYR A 893 20.33 14.94 -1.79
C TYR A 893 18.90 14.68 -1.34
N LEU A 894 18.09 15.73 -1.30
CA LEU A 894 16.66 15.67 -0.97
C LEU A 894 15.89 15.13 -2.17
N PHE A 895 15.70 13.82 -2.23
CA PHE A 895 14.98 13.18 -3.33
C PHE A 895 13.53 12.87 -2.97
N ARG A 896 12.66 13.20 -3.92
CA ARG A 896 11.30 12.70 -3.99
C ARG A 896 11.18 11.72 -5.13
N ARG A 897 10.36 10.70 -4.97
CA ARG A 897 10.12 9.67 -5.99
C ARG A 897 8.65 9.66 -6.39
N ASP A 898 8.38 9.56 -7.68
CA ASP A 898 7.02 9.29 -8.17
C ASP A 898 7.00 8.27 -9.30
N PHE A 899 5.82 7.66 -9.46
CA PHE A 899 5.54 6.61 -10.42
C PHE A 899 4.58 7.10 -11.49
N PHE A 900 4.98 6.87 -12.73
CA PHE A 900 4.20 7.25 -13.88
C PHE A 900 3.79 6.00 -14.65
N PRO A 901 2.50 5.83 -14.93
CA PRO A 901 2.05 4.78 -15.81
C PRO A 901 2.56 5.06 -17.22
N ALA A 902 3.04 4.02 -17.90
CA ALA A 902 3.45 4.11 -19.28
C ALA A 902 2.81 2.98 -20.08
N ILE A 903 2.45 3.28 -21.32
CA ILE A 903 1.88 2.31 -22.26
C ILE A 903 3.00 1.91 -23.21
N ARG A 904 3.49 0.68 -23.11
CA ARG A 904 4.46 0.13 -24.04
C ARG A 904 3.82 -0.06 -25.42
N ILE A 905 4.54 0.40 -26.46
CA ILE A 905 4.10 0.39 -27.86
C ILE A 905 4.86 -0.65 -28.67
N SER A 906 6.08 -0.99 -28.27
CA SER A 906 6.90 -1.98 -28.94
C SER A 906 6.71 -3.38 -28.33
N GLY A 907 6.79 -4.42 -29.17
CA GLY A 907 6.74 -5.82 -28.72
C GLY A 907 7.85 -6.16 -27.71
N GLN A 908 7.67 -7.26 -26.99
CA GLN A 908 8.62 -7.72 -25.97
C GLN A 908 9.94 -8.19 -26.60
N SER A 909 11.04 -7.98 -25.88
CA SER A 909 12.33 -8.61 -26.22
C SER A 909 12.43 -10.00 -25.58
N LYS A 910 13.37 -10.83 -26.03
CA LYS A 910 13.55 -12.19 -25.51
C LYS A 910 14.14 -12.25 -24.09
N HIS A 911 14.57 -11.11 -23.54
CA HIS A 911 15.25 -11.02 -22.24
C HIS A 911 14.56 -9.99 -21.33
N PRO A 912 14.62 -10.15 -20.00
CA PRO A 912 14.12 -9.14 -19.08
C PRO A 912 14.99 -7.88 -19.16
N GLU A 913 14.47 -6.86 -19.84
CA GLU A 913 15.12 -5.56 -20.02
C GLU A 913 14.52 -4.52 -19.08
N ALA A 914 15.41 -3.77 -18.42
CA ALA A 914 15.07 -2.48 -17.83
C ALA A 914 15.31 -1.35 -18.83
N PHE A 915 14.66 -0.22 -18.58
CA PHE A 915 14.89 1.00 -19.31
C PHE A 915 15.22 2.12 -18.34
N GLU A 916 16.00 3.09 -18.80
CA GLU A 916 16.44 4.17 -17.95
C GLU A 916 16.65 5.46 -18.72
N VAL A 917 16.39 6.58 -18.05
CA VAL A 917 16.74 7.94 -18.49
C VAL A 917 17.73 8.47 -17.48
N GLN A 918 18.96 8.75 -17.92
CA GLN A 918 20.08 9.05 -17.02
C GLN A 918 20.50 10.52 -17.03
N ARG A 919 20.36 11.23 -18.14
CA ARG A 919 20.87 12.61 -18.27
C ARG A 919 19.77 13.62 -18.02
N ALA A 920 20.13 14.78 -17.47
CA ALA A 920 19.20 15.90 -17.34
C ALA A 920 18.64 16.34 -18.71
N SER A 921 19.47 16.34 -19.76
CA SER A 921 19.04 16.62 -21.14
C SER A 921 17.92 15.71 -21.63
N ASP A 922 17.96 14.44 -21.23
CA ASP A 922 17.03 13.42 -21.68
C ASP A 922 15.68 13.54 -20.94
N HIS A 923 15.63 14.33 -19.86
CA HIS A 923 14.41 14.73 -19.14
C HIS A 923 13.90 16.11 -19.55
N SER A 924 14.56 16.83 -20.47
CA SER A 924 14.23 18.23 -20.80
C SER A 924 12.77 18.43 -21.24
N SER A 925 12.23 17.52 -22.05
CA SER A 925 10.81 17.55 -22.46
C SER A 925 9.85 17.34 -21.28
N PHE A 926 10.27 16.55 -20.28
CA PHE A 926 9.55 16.31 -19.05
C PHE A 926 9.60 17.56 -18.15
N GLN A 927 10.78 18.18 -17.99
CA GLN A 927 10.99 19.36 -17.15
C GLN A 927 10.36 20.64 -17.73
N ALA A 928 10.38 20.83 -19.06
CA ALA A 928 9.83 22.02 -19.71
C ALA A 928 8.33 22.23 -19.44
N ARG A 929 7.61 21.16 -19.08
CA ARG A 929 6.18 21.19 -18.73
C ARG A 929 5.92 21.60 -17.28
N ASN A 930 6.92 21.42 -16.42
CA ASN A 930 6.83 21.61 -14.98
C ASN A 930 7.56 22.89 -14.53
N LYS A 931 7.77 23.86 -15.44
CA LYS A 931 8.29 25.19 -15.09
C LYS A 931 7.23 25.96 -14.29
N ILE A 932 7.18 25.65 -13.01
CA ILE A 932 6.37 26.32 -12.01
C ILE A 932 7.24 27.43 -11.43
N SER A 933 6.78 28.68 -11.54
CA SER A 933 7.41 29.86 -10.96
C SER A 933 7.16 29.91 -9.46
N SER A 934 7.76 29.00 -8.71
CA SER A 934 7.85 29.06 -7.24
C SER A 934 9.32 28.95 -6.85
N GLY A 935 9.73 29.51 -5.71
CA GLY A 935 11.12 29.45 -5.22
C GLY A 935 11.64 28.03 -4.96
N ARG A 936 10.84 26.99 -5.21
CA ARG A 936 11.17 25.58 -5.07
C ARG A 936 11.14 24.89 -6.44
N GLU A 937 12.30 24.37 -6.86
CA GLU A 937 12.48 23.62 -8.10
C GLU A 937 12.39 22.11 -7.83
N ILE A 938 11.73 21.37 -8.74
CA ILE A 938 11.72 19.91 -8.76
C ILE A 938 12.48 19.45 -10.01
N ILE A 939 13.68 18.93 -9.82
CA ILE A 939 14.61 18.61 -10.92
C ILE A 939 14.67 17.09 -11.14
N PRO A 940 14.22 16.56 -12.29
CA PRO A 940 14.33 15.13 -12.58
C PRO A 940 15.80 14.70 -12.70
N PHE A 941 16.20 13.70 -11.91
CA PHE A 941 17.58 13.20 -11.88
C PHE A 941 17.75 11.88 -12.64
N TYR A 942 16.93 10.88 -12.29
CA TYR A 942 17.04 9.52 -12.81
C TYR A 942 15.67 8.88 -12.94
N THR A 943 15.37 8.30 -14.10
CA THR A 943 14.16 7.50 -14.32
C THR A 943 14.56 6.03 -14.55
N PHE A 944 13.92 5.13 -13.82
CA PHE A 944 14.00 3.68 -14.01
C PHE A 944 12.66 3.13 -14.46
N ALA A 945 12.62 2.26 -15.47
CA ALA A 945 11.37 1.72 -15.97
C ALA A 945 11.44 0.20 -16.20
N THR A 946 10.34 -0.46 -15.86
CA THR A 946 10.10 -1.85 -16.22
C THR A 946 8.92 -1.85 -17.17
N LEU A 947 9.15 -1.60 -18.46
CA LEU A 947 8.06 -1.44 -19.44
C LEU A 947 7.52 -2.82 -19.85
N PHE A 948 6.85 -3.54 -18.96
CA PHE A 948 6.23 -4.83 -19.29
C PHE A 948 5.02 -4.63 -20.22
N VAL A 949 4.80 -5.58 -21.14
CA VAL A 949 3.62 -5.55 -22.02
C VAL A 949 2.42 -5.95 -21.17
N VAL A 950 1.43 -5.06 -21.10
CA VAL A 950 0.23 -5.22 -20.26
C VAL A 950 -0.68 -6.36 -20.76
N ALA A 951 -0.27 -7.20 -21.72
CA ALA A 951 -1.12 -8.25 -22.32
C ALA A 951 -0.57 -9.69 -22.17
N THR A 952 0.73 -9.91 -21.91
CA THR A 952 1.37 -11.21 -22.19
C THR A 952 2.14 -11.87 -21.05
N GLU A 953 2.30 -11.24 -19.88
CA GLU A 953 3.11 -11.82 -18.80
C GLU A 953 2.31 -12.50 -17.70
N GLN A 954 2.73 -13.72 -17.34
CA GLN A 954 2.24 -14.54 -16.22
C GLN A 954 2.54 -13.95 -14.83
N GLU A 955 2.94 -12.67 -14.72
CA GLU A 955 3.37 -11.99 -13.49
C GLU A 955 2.86 -10.54 -13.39
N ARG A 956 2.93 -9.89 -12.21
CA ARG A 956 2.27 -8.59 -11.87
C ARG A 956 2.78 -7.55 -12.87
N PRO A 957 2.00 -7.10 -13.86
CA PRO A 957 2.52 -6.16 -14.84
C PRO A 957 2.70 -4.79 -14.16
N GLN A 958 3.91 -4.53 -13.69
CA GLN A 958 4.38 -3.21 -13.30
C GLN A 958 4.86 -2.51 -14.57
N SER A 959 3.95 -2.11 -15.47
CA SER A 959 4.32 -1.29 -16.63
C SER A 959 4.26 0.18 -16.25
N GLY A 960 5.41 0.84 -16.30
CA GLY A 960 5.58 2.23 -15.90
C GLY A 960 7.03 2.56 -15.64
N PHE A 961 7.26 3.78 -15.17
CA PHE A 961 8.56 4.24 -14.74
C PHE A 961 8.49 4.94 -13.38
N CYS A 962 9.63 4.96 -12.73
CA CYS A 962 9.89 5.54 -11.44
C CYS A 962 10.93 6.63 -11.65
N THR A 963 10.58 7.89 -11.37
CA THR A 963 11.52 9.00 -11.48
C THR A 963 11.88 9.52 -10.09
N TYR A 964 13.18 9.73 -9.89
CA TYR A 964 13.76 10.38 -8.72
C TYR A 964 14.00 11.86 -9.05
N TYR A 965 13.49 12.74 -8.21
CA TYR A 965 13.53 14.19 -8.38
C TYR A 965 14.26 14.84 -7.22
N LEU A 966 15.23 15.71 -7.51
CA LEU A 966 15.80 16.60 -6.51
C LEU A 966 14.81 17.71 -6.19
N GLU A 967 14.47 17.84 -4.92
CA GLU A 967 13.77 19.00 -4.41
C GLU A 967 14.81 20.04 -4.00
N PHE A 968 14.79 21.19 -4.68
CA PHE A 968 15.70 22.30 -4.44
C PHE A 968 14.88 23.52 -4.02
N ASP A 969 15.25 24.16 -2.91
CA ASP A 969 14.60 25.38 -2.45
C ASP A 969 15.62 26.52 -2.47
N SER A 970 15.37 27.53 -3.31
CA SER A 970 16.24 28.70 -3.48
C SER A 970 16.11 29.72 -2.34
N ARG A 971 15.14 29.56 -1.44
CA ARG A 971 14.86 30.50 -0.33
C ARG A 971 15.78 30.28 0.88
N VAL A 972 16.59 29.23 0.89
CA VAL A 972 17.47 28.90 2.01
C VAL A 972 18.63 29.89 2.12
N SER A 973 19.00 30.25 3.34
CA SER A 973 20.13 31.16 3.60
C SER A 973 21.49 30.59 3.17
N SER A 974 21.68 29.27 3.29
CA SER A 974 22.93 28.57 2.94
C SER A 974 22.97 28.15 1.47
N VAL A 975 23.05 29.13 0.57
CA VAL A 975 22.97 28.91 -0.89
C VAL A 975 24.05 27.95 -1.39
N GLU A 976 25.31 28.12 -0.96
CA GLU A 976 26.43 27.26 -1.39
C GLU A 976 26.22 25.79 -1.04
N TRP A 977 25.72 25.51 0.17
CA TRP A 977 25.45 24.16 0.64
C TRP A 977 24.33 23.48 -0.19
N ALA A 978 23.25 24.22 -0.47
CA ALA A 978 22.14 23.72 -1.29
C ALA A 978 22.53 23.53 -2.77
N GLU A 979 23.34 24.43 -3.32
CA GLU A 979 23.81 24.37 -4.71
C GLU A 979 24.77 23.20 -4.96
N LYS A 980 25.54 22.75 -3.96
CA LYS A 980 26.45 21.59 -4.10
C LYS A 980 25.73 20.32 -4.59
N ALA A 981 24.56 20.04 -4.03
CA ALA A 981 23.73 18.91 -4.45
C ALA A 981 23.19 19.14 -5.88
N ARG A 982 22.67 20.33 -6.17
CA ARG A 982 22.13 20.68 -7.50
C ARG A 982 23.19 20.61 -8.60
N ALA A 983 24.38 21.16 -8.38
CA ALA A 983 25.50 21.12 -9.33
C ALA A 983 25.91 19.67 -9.65
N THR A 984 26.00 18.80 -8.64
CA THR A 984 26.28 17.37 -8.83
C THR A 984 25.19 16.66 -9.64
N ILE A 985 23.93 17.08 -9.47
CA ILE A 985 22.75 16.50 -10.13
C ILE A 985 22.48 17.09 -11.52
N ILE A 986 23.01 18.26 -11.87
CA ILE A 986 22.93 18.80 -13.24
C ILE A 986 24.14 18.31 -14.04
N ASP A 987 25.33 18.37 -13.45
CA ASP A 987 26.60 17.90 -14.03
C ASP A 987 26.79 18.40 -15.49
N SER A 988 26.68 19.71 -15.69
CA SER A 988 26.77 20.35 -17.02
C SER A 988 28.05 19.97 -17.77
N ASP A 989 29.15 19.90 -17.03
CA ASP A 989 30.50 19.73 -17.56
C ASP A 989 30.91 18.26 -17.64
N ARG A 990 30.05 17.33 -17.18
CA ARG A 990 30.27 15.87 -17.14
C ARG A 990 31.54 15.46 -16.39
N SER A 991 31.86 16.19 -15.33
CA SER A 991 33.07 16.01 -14.54
C SER A 991 32.78 15.32 -13.20
N SER A 992 31.52 15.23 -12.78
CA SER A 992 31.15 14.63 -11.49
C SER A 992 31.30 13.11 -11.48
N ILE A 993 32.17 12.62 -10.59
CA ILE A 993 32.29 11.18 -10.28
C ILE A 993 31.07 10.68 -9.48
N MET A 994 30.43 11.57 -8.71
CA MET A 994 29.31 11.22 -7.82
C MET A 994 27.99 11.00 -8.57
N ARG A 995 27.74 11.73 -9.66
CA ARG A 995 26.54 11.51 -10.48
C ARG A 995 26.33 10.03 -10.88
N PRO A 996 27.27 9.37 -11.60
CA PRO A 996 27.10 7.97 -11.99
C PRO A 996 27.07 7.01 -10.79
N ALA A 997 27.73 7.36 -9.68
CA ALA A 997 27.68 6.59 -8.44
C ALA A 997 26.27 6.61 -7.81
N ILE A 998 25.65 7.79 -7.70
CA ILE A 998 24.29 7.94 -7.19
C ILE A 998 23.30 7.19 -8.10
N ILE A 999 23.42 7.29 -9.43
CA ILE A 999 22.61 6.51 -10.38
C ILE A 999 22.79 5.00 -10.13
N THR A 1000 24.02 4.53 -9.95
CA THR A 1000 24.31 3.12 -9.66
C THR A 1000 23.66 2.67 -8.36
N ALA A 1001 23.71 3.49 -7.31
CA ALA A 1001 23.09 3.19 -6.02
C ALA A 1001 21.56 3.11 -6.15
N LEU A 1002 20.92 4.10 -6.78
CA LEU A 1002 19.46 4.09 -7.03
C LEU A 1002 19.03 2.93 -7.93
N ARG A 1003 19.80 2.61 -8.97
CA ARG A 1003 19.60 1.41 -9.80
C ARG A 1003 19.65 0.14 -8.97
N GLY A 1004 20.63 0.03 -8.07
CA GLY A 1004 20.78 -1.12 -7.19
C GLY A 1004 19.57 -1.38 -6.33
N LEU A 1005 18.88 -0.35 -5.85
CA LEU A 1005 17.66 -0.50 -5.06
C LEU A 1005 16.56 -1.26 -5.82
N HIS A 1006 16.44 -1.07 -7.13
CA HIS A 1006 15.49 -1.80 -7.98
C HIS A 1006 15.81 -3.29 -8.16
N TYR A 1007 17.03 -3.71 -7.84
CA TYR A 1007 17.48 -5.10 -7.92
C TYR A 1007 17.75 -5.73 -6.55
N LEU A 1008 18.04 -4.94 -5.51
CA LEU A 1008 18.43 -5.43 -4.19
C LEU A 1008 17.39 -6.40 -3.63
N HIS A 1009 16.11 -6.03 -3.65
CA HIS A 1009 15.01 -6.88 -3.19
C HIS A 1009 14.27 -7.58 -4.34
N ALA A 1010 14.94 -7.84 -5.46
CA ALA A 1010 14.37 -8.65 -6.53
C ALA A 1010 14.36 -10.13 -6.11
N GLU A 1011 13.17 -10.64 -5.80
CA GLU A 1011 12.93 -12.01 -5.32
C GLU A 1011 12.88 -13.06 -6.45
N LYS A 1012 12.78 -12.62 -7.71
CA LYS A 1012 12.60 -13.53 -8.85
C LYS A 1012 13.88 -14.32 -9.15
N PRO A 1013 13.76 -15.59 -9.57
CA PRO A 1013 14.92 -16.38 -9.97
C PRO A 1013 15.63 -15.75 -11.16
N VAL A 1014 16.95 -15.92 -11.20
CA VAL A 1014 17.77 -15.57 -12.37
C VAL A 1014 17.37 -16.47 -13.53
N SER A 1015 17.00 -15.88 -14.67
CA SER A 1015 16.65 -16.59 -15.90
C SER A 1015 17.64 -16.23 -16.99
N ASN A 1016 18.22 -17.23 -17.67
CA ASN A 1016 19.24 -17.02 -18.71
C ASN A 1016 20.40 -16.11 -18.27
N LYS A 1017 20.87 -16.25 -17.03
CA LYS A 1017 21.88 -15.37 -16.39
C LYS A 1017 21.46 -13.90 -16.30
N SER A 1018 20.17 -13.60 -16.38
CA SER A 1018 19.63 -12.24 -16.23
C SER A 1018 18.67 -12.16 -15.05
N ILE A 1019 18.76 -11.08 -14.30
CA ILE A 1019 17.89 -10.80 -13.15
C ILE A 1019 16.81 -9.80 -13.57
N GLN A 1020 15.57 -10.06 -13.15
CA GLN A 1020 14.46 -9.16 -13.42
C GLN A 1020 14.36 -8.10 -12.29
N PRO A 1021 14.30 -6.81 -12.63
CA PRO A 1021 14.15 -5.75 -11.63
C PRO A 1021 12.73 -5.64 -11.08
N LYS A 1022 12.61 -4.91 -9.98
CA LYS A 1022 11.36 -4.46 -9.37
C LYS A 1022 11.20 -2.96 -9.57
N LEU A 1023 10.08 -2.52 -10.16
CA LEU A 1023 9.82 -1.08 -10.31
C LEU A 1023 9.63 -0.41 -8.96
N TYR A 1024 8.94 -1.11 -8.04
CA TYR A 1024 8.66 -0.64 -6.69
C TYR A 1024 9.48 -1.41 -5.64
N PRO A 1025 10.71 -0.97 -5.30
CA PRO A 1025 11.56 -1.72 -4.37
C PRO A 1025 11.17 -1.58 -2.89
N TYR A 1026 10.19 -0.74 -2.54
CA TYR A 1026 9.84 -0.40 -1.14
C TYR A 1026 8.44 -0.84 -0.75
N ASP A 1027 8.09 -2.10 -0.98
CA ASP A 1027 6.75 -2.67 -0.67
C ASP A 1027 6.29 -2.39 0.77
N TRP A 1028 7.22 -2.20 1.71
CA TRP A 1028 6.94 -1.88 3.12
C TRP A 1028 6.36 -0.47 3.35
N ILE A 1029 6.47 0.45 2.38
CA ILE A 1029 5.98 1.83 2.49
C ILE A 1029 4.50 1.95 2.14
N ASN A 1030 4.06 1.21 1.13
CA ASN A 1030 2.66 1.20 0.68
C ASN A 1030 2.24 -0.23 0.29
N PRO A 1031 2.19 -1.15 1.26
CA PRO A 1031 1.73 -2.51 1.02
C PRO A 1031 0.26 -2.52 0.63
N GLN A 1032 -0.13 -3.48 -0.21
CA GLN A 1032 -1.48 -3.56 -0.77
C GLN A 1032 -2.51 -4.21 0.17
N SER A 1033 -2.12 -4.63 1.37
CA SER A 1033 -3.01 -5.26 2.35
C SER A 1033 -2.67 -4.81 3.77
N ILE A 1034 -3.68 -4.84 4.64
CA ILE A 1034 -3.57 -4.49 6.07
C ILE A 1034 -2.56 -5.42 6.77
N GLY A 1035 -2.62 -6.74 6.53
CA GLY A 1035 -1.58 -7.65 7.03
C GLY A 1035 -0.16 -7.33 6.53
N GLY A 1036 -0.01 -6.76 5.33
CA GLY A 1036 1.27 -6.30 4.80
C GLY A 1036 1.84 -5.07 5.54
N LEU A 1037 0.97 -4.29 6.20
CA LEU A 1037 1.33 -3.20 7.11
C LEU A 1037 1.75 -3.72 8.50
N GLY A 1038 1.65 -5.03 8.75
CA GLY A 1038 1.71 -5.58 10.10
C GLY A 1038 0.48 -5.23 10.93
N GLU A 1039 -0.66 -4.96 10.30
CA GLU A 1039 -1.90 -4.56 10.96
C GLU A 1039 -2.95 -5.65 10.85
N MET A 1040 -3.98 -5.57 11.71
CA MET A 1040 -5.10 -6.51 11.71
C MET A 1040 -6.39 -5.82 12.13
N HIS A 1041 -7.50 -6.17 11.48
CA HIS A 1041 -8.83 -5.82 11.99
C HIS A 1041 -9.07 -6.47 13.35
N ALA A 1042 -9.23 -5.62 14.36
CA ALA A 1042 -9.51 -5.99 15.73
C ALA A 1042 -10.99 -5.99 16.05
N ILE A 1043 -11.76 -5.08 15.42
CA ILE A 1043 -13.22 -5.07 15.45
C ILE A 1043 -13.70 -4.77 14.03
N LYS A 1044 -14.61 -5.59 13.49
CA LYS A 1044 -15.22 -5.42 12.17
C LYS A 1044 -16.64 -5.97 12.20
N GLY A 1045 -17.64 -5.17 11.87
CA GLY A 1045 -19.03 -5.64 11.87
C GLY A 1045 -19.99 -4.70 11.14
N PRO A 1046 -21.14 -5.21 10.67
CA PRO A 1046 -22.12 -4.40 9.94
C PRO A 1046 -22.64 -3.25 10.84
N GLY A 1047 -22.54 -2.02 10.33
CA GLY A 1047 -23.00 -0.82 11.03
C GLY A 1047 -22.10 -0.30 12.16
N LYS A 1048 -20.91 -0.88 12.37
CA LYS A 1048 -19.87 -0.44 13.32
C LYS A 1048 -18.64 0.11 12.59
N PRO A 1049 -17.88 1.07 13.16
CA PRO A 1049 -16.58 1.44 12.62
C PRO A 1049 -15.59 0.27 12.66
N ASN A 1050 -14.71 0.18 11.67
CA ASN A 1050 -13.62 -0.80 11.73
C ASN A 1050 -12.58 -0.29 12.73
N VAL A 1051 -12.10 -1.17 13.61
CA VAL A 1051 -10.96 -0.91 14.49
C VAL A 1051 -9.79 -1.78 14.04
N ILE A 1052 -8.63 -1.16 13.81
CA ILE A 1052 -7.41 -1.79 13.32
C ILE A 1052 -6.34 -1.66 14.40
N ILE A 1053 -5.70 -2.78 14.77
CA ILE A 1053 -4.53 -2.77 15.66
C ILE A 1053 -3.25 -2.72 14.83
N SER A 1054 -2.35 -1.81 15.18
CA SER A 1054 -1.01 -1.69 14.61
C SER A 1054 0.03 -2.42 15.47
N PHE A 1055 0.35 -3.67 15.12
CA PHE A 1055 1.39 -4.44 15.84
C PHE A 1055 2.78 -3.79 15.78
N PRO A 1056 3.21 -3.14 14.67
CA PRO A 1056 4.47 -2.40 14.66
C PRO A 1056 4.52 -1.32 15.75
N ALA A 1057 3.43 -0.59 15.99
CA ALA A 1057 3.38 0.41 17.05
C ALA A 1057 3.45 -0.23 18.44
N VAL A 1058 2.68 -1.30 18.67
CA VAL A 1058 2.73 -2.06 19.94
C VAL A 1058 4.13 -2.58 20.22
N LEU A 1059 4.76 -3.23 19.24
CA LEU A 1059 6.10 -3.79 19.38
C LEU A 1059 7.18 -2.68 19.45
N SER A 1060 6.96 -1.50 18.88
CA SER A 1060 7.82 -0.33 19.06
C SER A 1060 7.95 0.04 20.54
N ARG A 1061 6.82 0.06 21.27
CA ARG A 1061 6.79 0.36 22.72
C ARG A 1061 7.57 -0.67 23.52
N VAL A 1062 7.36 -1.97 23.25
CA VAL A 1062 8.14 -3.06 23.88
C VAL A 1062 9.63 -2.89 23.59
N THR A 1063 9.98 -2.62 22.34
CA THR A 1063 11.38 -2.50 21.90
C THR A 1063 12.06 -1.27 22.52
N SER A 1064 11.34 -0.16 22.69
CA SER A 1064 11.85 1.03 23.38
C SER A 1064 12.26 0.71 24.81
N VAL A 1065 11.50 -0.11 25.53
CA VAL A 1065 11.88 -0.58 26.87
C VAL A 1065 13.13 -1.44 26.81
N LEU A 1066 13.16 -2.45 25.93
CA LEU A 1066 14.28 -3.38 25.83
C LEU A 1066 15.61 -2.67 25.50
N ARG A 1067 15.56 -1.58 24.73
CA ARG A 1067 16.73 -0.73 24.44
C ARG A 1067 17.17 0.15 25.59
N SER A 1068 16.26 0.61 26.45
CA SER A 1068 16.64 1.47 27.57
C SER A 1068 17.54 0.79 28.60
N THR A 1069 17.59 -0.55 28.56
CA THR A 1069 18.41 -1.40 29.43
C THR A 1069 19.63 -2.00 28.76
N ALA A 1070 19.78 -1.83 27.44
CA ALA A 1070 20.91 -2.30 26.65
C ALA A 1070 21.92 -1.18 26.47
#